data_AF-F3NE44-F1
#
_entry.id   AF-F3NE44-F1
#
_cell.length_a   1.000
_cell.length_b   1.000
_cell.length_c   1.000
_cell.angle_alpha   90.00
_cell.angle_beta   90.00
_cell.angle_gamma   90.00
#
_symmetry.space_group_name_H-M   'P 1'
#
loop_
_entity.id
_entity.type
_entity.pdbx_description
1 polymer ?
#
loop_
_entity_poly.entity_id
_entity_poly.type
_entity_poly.pdbx_seq_one_letter_code
_entity_poly.pdbx_strand_id
1 'polypeptide(L)'
;MTPLPGETTWSFLHRVASAYRLQVTDLTAWWHWASPVRQRRGVRPDGEVLLNTVAQGQLAGWCRVPAGHLTRALPSWTAGPLELAGRGGDGRGWARWRSGASPWGPVVFGCRLCAARRGSGGAPVWAYRPRWRRLCARHGRWLLEVGEGHPVEFVDAGDLAMELIRAQRQWVRVERIGQAAGATPREVFGLARAVVCGWWDRKEFWEREAIWGPRLERLTAATRRWCPDTAGWGVEQWRLLARDVVMFPEIVDVAETLVDPRMQQLAAENGSGALVRGRGSGERFAAALGKQLGREWLVELEADDHGGPLASWARAVVREQGSPAGAPVQQGRFGRWWVHSAHRPVEVGIGLRRLADPLSAGPGARGGPGAAGAGEPAARRNSRAEVRVPRRAGQGQGLEQRHAQLFAEGLEQARLHVERFGHLAVAHTDGRVQEGFDLGRWLANRRAHTASLTMEQTEQLRCLDAWWNPPWPLDWQRAWHRARIHVHEQGPVHGGDNLMGLPCWLQRWLRHQITHYEQLHDGQQMLLAELGLTTSEVERFHAWSGRRRPTADGLTVARAYAARHGHLAVSQPLVVDGFALGTWLNRQRQRQRSLGRPTRLGHHLTALDAWWNPPWPVAWQRMWWACRYHLTGLPDSLEWWAAAPNDQHAAAWLREQSARRPLLQPRQQSLVDELLSLPR
;
A
#
# COMPACT_ATOMS: atom_id res chain seq x y z
N MET A 1 -50.30 -20.30 4.46
CA MET A 1 -49.07 -19.96 3.69
C MET A 1 -47.86 -20.52 4.42
N THR A 2 -46.91 -21.19 3.77
CA THR A 2 -45.78 -21.84 4.49
C THR A 2 -44.44 -21.11 4.31
N PRO A 3 -43.62 -20.95 5.37
CA PRO A 3 -42.29 -20.37 5.25
C PRO A 3 -41.35 -21.28 4.46
N LEU A 4 -40.31 -20.70 3.85
CA LEU A 4 -39.17 -21.43 3.29
C LEU A 4 -38.19 -21.80 4.41
N PRO A 5 -37.46 -22.92 4.31
CA PRO A 5 -36.46 -23.26 5.33
C PRO A 5 -35.34 -22.21 5.33
N GLY A 6 -35.02 -21.64 6.49
CA GLY A 6 -34.04 -20.57 6.63
C GLY A 6 -34.53 -19.19 6.20
N GLU A 7 -35.81 -19.00 5.90
CA GLU A 7 -36.38 -17.69 5.55
C GLU A 7 -36.23 -16.70 6.71
N THR A 8 -35.99 -15.42 6.41
CA THR A 8 -35.98 -14.38 7.45
C THR A 8 -37.40 -14.12 7.93
N THR A 9 -37.57 -13.78 9.21
CA THR A 9 -38.90 -13.44 9.74
C THR A 9 -39.47 -12.23 9.01
N TRP A 10 -38.62 -11.28 8.64
CA TRP A 10 -38.99 -10.14 7.79
C TRP A 10 -39.51 -10.53 6.40
N SER A 11 -38.82 -11.43 5.70
CA SER A 11 -39.28 -11.95 4.39
C SER A 11 -40.63 -12.64 4.51
N PHE A 12 -40.79 -13.47 5.54
CA PHE A 12 -42.03 -14.20 5.76
C PHE A 12 -43.20 -13.23 6.03
N LEU A 13 -42.99 -12.20 6.83
CA LEU A 13 -44.00 -11.15 7.09
C LEU A 13 -44.45 -10.42 5.83
N HIS A 14 -43.50 -10.06 4.94
CA HIS A 14 -43.84 -9.47 3.65
C HIS A 14 -44.74 -10.39 2.81
N ARG A 15 -44.48 -11.70 2.82
CA ARG A 15 -45.31 -12.66 2.11
C ARG A 15 -46.68 -12.83 2.76
N VAL A 16 -46.77 -12.80 4.10
CA VAL A 16 -48.07 -12.83 4.81
C VAL A 16 -48.89 -11.62 4.39
N ALA A 17 -48.31 -10.42 4.47
CA ALA A 17 -48.98 -9.17 4.10
C ALA A 17 -49.46 -9.22 2.65
N SER A 18 -48.59 -9.64 1.73
CA SER A 18 -48.91 -9.78 0.31
C SER A 18 -50.05 -10.77 0.05
N ALA A 19 -50.13 -11.88 0.81
CA ALA A 19 -51.25 -12.82 0.70
C ALA A 19 -52.60 -12.20 1.08
N TYR A 20 -52.61 -11.19 1.94
CA TYR A 20 -53.78 -10.38 2.31
C TYR A 20 -53.92 -9.11 1.46
N ARG A 21 -53.08 -8.90 0.44
CA ARG A 21 -52.99 -7.65 -0.35
C ARG A 21 -52.68 -6.40 0.50
N LEU A 22 -52.00 -6.60 1.63
CA LEU A 22 -51.54 -5.55 2.54
C LEU A 22 -50.03 -5.30 2.36
N GLN A 23 -49.56 -4.16 2.84
CA GLN A 23 -48.15 -3.89 3.03
C GLN A 23 -47.68 -4.42 4.39
N VAL A 24 -46.39 -4.72 4.52
CA VAL A 24 -45.82 -5.19 5.79
C VAL A 24 -45.99 -4.15 6.92
N THR A 25 -46.04 -2.87 6.56
CA THR A 25 -46.28 -1.76 7.49
C THR A 25 -47.67 -1.85 8.12
N ASP A 26 -48.67 -2.34 7.38
CA ASP A 26 -50.04 -2.44 7.85
C ASP A 26 -50.16 -3.53 8.92
N LEU A 27 -49.49 -4.68 8.71
CA LEU A 27 -49.42 -5.74 9.72
C LEU A 27 -48.62 -5.33 10.94
N THR A 28 -47.50 -4.65 10.74
CA THR A 28 -46.57 -4.30 11.82
C THR A 28 -46.95 -3.04 12.60
N ALA A 29 -47.90 -2.24 12.10
CA ALA A 29 -48.50 -1.12 12.84
C ALA A 29 -49.27 -1.58 14.08
N TRP A 30 -49.72 -2.84 14.10
CA TRP A 30 -50.41 -3.44 15.24
C TRP A 30 -49.50 -3.77 16.43
N TRP A 31 -48.18 -3.65 16.25
CA TRP A 31 -47.18 -4.00 17.27
C TRP A 31 -46.48 -2.79 17.86
N HIS A 32 -46.10 -2.90 19.12
CA HIS A 32 -45.20 -1.97 19.77
C HIS A 32 -43.75 -2.23 19.36
N TRP A 33 -43.01 -1.16 19.05
CA TRP A 33 -41.63 -1.26 18.59
C TRP A 33 -40.65 -0.87 19.69
N ALA A 34 -39.84 -1.83 20.15
CA ALA A 34 -38.74 -1.57 21.10
C ALA A 34 -37.58 -0.78 20.44
N SER A 35 -37.46 -0.88 19.12
CA SER A 35 -36.54 -0.08 18.32
C SER A 35 -37.19 0.09 16.93
N PRO A 36 -37.70 1.28 16.60
CA PRO A 36 -38.37 1.48 15.32
C PRO A 36 -37.37 1.42 14.17
N VAL A 37 -37.85 0.99 13.01
CA VAL A 37 -37.08 1.02 11.75
C VAL A 37 -36.66 2.46 11.47
N ARG A 38 -35.36 2.77 11.46
CA ARG A 38 -34.87 4.09 11.02
C ARG A 38 -35.08 4.24 9.51
N GLN A 39 -36.18 4.88 9.11
CA GLN A 39 -36.57 5.08 7.71
C GLN A 39 -35.62 5.97 6.88
N ARG A 40 -34.72 6.74 7.50
CA ARG A 40 -33.86 7.74 6.81
C ARG A 40 -32.93 7.19 5.70
N ARG A 41 -32.70 5.87 5.61
CA ARG A 41 -31.88 5.22 4.55
C ARG A 41 -32.59 4.05 3.85
N GLY A 42 -33.90 3.91 4.01
CA GLY A 42 -34.66 2.74 3.56
C GLY A 42 -34.43 1.50 4.45
N VAL A 43 -35.41 0.59 4.47
CA VAL A 43 -35.28 -0.73 5.12
C VAL A 43 -34.27 -1.53 4.32
N ARG A 44 -33.15 -1.91 4.94
CA ARG A 44 -32.22 -2.80 4.25
C ARG A 44 -32.82 -4.21 4.18
N PRO A 45 -32.85 -4.85 3.00
CA PRO A 45 -33.42 -6.20 2.86
C PRO A 45 -32.59 -7.31 3.53
N ASP A 46 -31.39 -7.00 4.05
CA ASP A 46 -30.59 -7.87 4.92
C ASP A 46 -30.94 -7.74 6.42
N GLY A 47 -31.90 -6.89 6.76
CA GLY A 47 -32.38 -6.71 8.13
C GLY A 47 -33.31 -7.82 8.61
N GLU A 48 -33.54 -7.86 9.92
CA GLU A 48 -34.39 -8.87 10.55
C GLU A 48 -35.32 -8.25 11.60
N VAL A 49 -36.48 -8.87 11.78
CA VAL A 49 -37.44 -8.53 12.84
C VAL A 49 -37.51 -9.64 13.87
N LEU A 50 -37.34 -9.26 15.12
CA LEU A 50 -37.51 -10.14 16.28
C LEU A 50 -38.87 -9.90 16.93
N LEU A 51 -39.58 -10.98 17.23
CA LEU A 51 -40.96 -10.94 17.74
C LEU A 51 -41.03 -11.55 19.15
N ASN A 52 -41.79 -10.92 20.04
CA ASN A 52 -42.13 -11.53 21.33
C ASN A 52 -43.16 -12.67 21.14
N THR A 53 -43.46 -13.40 22.21
CA THR A 53 -44.38 -14.55 22.18
C THR A 53 -45.80 -14.19 21.69
N VAL A 54 -46.31 -13.01 22.04
CA VAL A 54 -47.63 -12.53 21.59
C VAL A 54 -47.64 -12.26 20.09
N ALA A 55 -46.65 -11.50 19.58
CA ALA A 55 -46.52 -11.22 18.15
C ALA A 55 -46.29 -12.50 17.33
N GLN A 56 -45.56 -13.47 17.88
CA GLN A 56 -45.38 -14.80 17.29
C GLN A 56 -46.70 -15.57 17.18
N GLY A 57 -47.52 -15.54 18.22
CA GLY A 57 -48.86 -16.15 18.21
C GLY A 57 -49.78 -15.51 17.18
N GLN A 58 -49.78 -14.18 17.09
CA GLN A 58 -50.55 -13.44 16.08
C GLN A 58 -50.11 -13.79 14.66
N LEU A 59 -48.81 -13.80 14.39
CA LEU A 59 -48.25 -14.19 13.09
C LEU A 59 -48.60 -15.64 12.73
N ALA A 60 -48.49 -16.58 13.68
CA ALA A 60 -48.89 -17.96 13.50
C ALA A 60 -50.39 -18.08 13.13
N GLY A 61 -51.24 -17.30 13.79
CA GLY A 61 -52.67 -17.18 13.47
C GLY A 61 -52.92 -16.63 12.07
N TRP A 62 -52.28 -15.51 11.70
CA TRP A 62 -52.44 -14.89 10.38
C TRP A 62 -52.01 -15.80 9.23
N CYS A 63 -50.92 -16.56 9.39
CA CYS A 63 -50.45 -17.45 8.32
C CYS A 63 -51.08 -18.86 8.35
N ARG A 64 -51.81 -19.18 9.43
CA ARG A 64 -52.37 -20.51 9.75
C ARG A 64 -51.30 -21.61 9.73
N VAL A 65 -50.13 -21.34 10.30
CA VAL A 65 -49.02 -22.30 10.43
C VAL A 65 -48.72 -22.52 11.91
N PRO A 66 -48.64 -23.79 12.37
CA PRO A 66 -48.29 -24.08 13.75
C PRO A 66 -46.93 -23.47 14.14
N ALA A 67 -46.83 -22.92 15.36
CA ALA A 67 -45.61 -22.29 15.86
C ALA A 67 -44.39 -23.21 15.82
N GLY A 68 -44.57 -24.53 16.02
CA GLY A 68 -43.48 -25.51 15.90
C GLY A 68 -42.91 -25.65 14.48
N HIS A 69 -43.70 -25.38 13.44
CA HIS A 69 -43.18 -25.33 12.06
C HIS A 69 -42.46 -24.00 11.78
N LEU A 70 -42.97 -22.89 12.30
CA LEU A 70 -42.30 -21.58 12.22
C LEU A 70 -40.94 -21.60 12.92
N THR A 71 -40.87 -22.20 14.10
CA THR A 71 -39.63 -22.36 14.88
C THR A 71 -38.55 -23.11 14.12
N ARG A 72 -38.92 -24.14 13.34
CA ARG A 72 -37.98 -24.92 12.52
C ARG A 72 -37.58 -24.20 11.23
N ALA A 73 -38.47 -23.38 10.68
CA ALA A 73 -38.26 -22.75 9.37
C ALA A 73 -37.56 -21.39 9.47
N LEU A 74 -37.83 -20.61 10.53
CA LEU A 74 -37.36 -19.23 10.71
C LEU A 74 -36.24 -19.19 11.76
N PRO A 75 -34.97 -18.98 11.37
CA PRO A 75 -33.83 -19.08 12.30
C PRO A 75 -33.85 -18.09 13.47
N SER A 76 -34.43 -16.91 13.27
CA SER A 76 -34.54 -15.85 14.28
C SER A 76 -35.71 -16.03 15.25
N TRP A 77 -36.57 -17.02 15.04
CA TRP A 77 -37.83 -17.20 15.78
C TRP A 77 -37.60 -17.30 17.30
N THR A 78 -36.63 -18.10 17.74
CA THR A 78 -36.40 -18.30 19.18
C THR A 78 -35.69 -17.14 19.86
N ALA A 79 -35.02 -16.27 19.12
CA ALA A 79 -34.26 -15.16 19.69
C ALA A 79 -35.15 -13.99 20.14
N GLY A 80 -36.31 -13.81 19.53
CA GLY A 80 -37.20 -12.70 19.83
C GLY A 80 -37.73 -12.67 21.27
N PRO A 81 -38.26 -13.78 21.82
CA PRO A 81 -38.72 -13.84 23.20
C PRO A 81 -37.63 -13.52 24.23
N LEU A 82 -36.38 -13.91 23.98
CA LEU A 82 -35.25 -13.64 24.86
C LEU A 82 -34.86 -12.14 24.83
N GLU A 83 -34.81 -11.54 23.65
CA GLU A 83 -34.41 -10.14 23.45
C GLU A 83 -35.49 -9.12 23.84
N LEU A 84 -36.74 -9.57 23.93
CA LEU A 84 -37.90 -8.78 24.33
C LEU A 84 -38.44 -9.23 25.70
N ALA A 85 -37.62 -9.95 26.49
CA ALA A 85 -37.99 -10.36 27.84
C ALA A 85 -38.39 -9.14 28.70
N GLY A 86 -39.47 -9.28 29.46
CA GLY A 86 -40.04 -8.20 30.27
C GLY A 86 -40.89 -7.18 29.50
N ARG A 87 -41.05 -7.31 28.17
CA ARG A 87 -41.96 -6.48 27.36
C ARG A 87 -43.20 -7.27 26.94
N GLY A 88 -44.34 -6.92 27.52
CA GLY A 88 -45.65 -7.54 27.28
C GLY A 88 -46.63 -7.20 28.41
N GLY A 89 -47.85 -7.74 28.36
CA GLY A 89 -48.87 -7.61 29.42
C GLY A 89 -50.12 -6.81 29.05
N ASP A 90 -50.11 -6.11 27.92
CA ASP A 90 -51.21 -5.29 27.38
C ASP A 90 -52.02 -6.00 26.27
N GLY A 91 -51.72 -7.28 26.00
CA GLY A 91 -52.33 -8.06 24.91
C GLY A 91 -51.83 -7.69 23.51
N ARG A 92 -50.91 -6.72 23.38
CA ARG A 92 -50.32 -6.30 22.09
C ARG A 92 -48.95 -6.96 21.88
N GLY A 93 -48.66 -7.26 20.61
CA GLY A 93 -47.38 -7.83 20.21
C GLY A 93 -46.25 -6.80 20.28
N TRP A 94 -45.04 -7.24 20.64
CA TRP A 94 -43.83 -6.42 20.59
C TRP A 94 -42.88 -6.92 19.50
N ALA A 95 -42.28 -5.97 18.78
CA ALA A 95 -41.31 -6.21 17.74
C ALA A 95 -40.03 -5.38 17.94
N ARG A 96 -38.90 -5.91 17.45
CA ARG A 96 -37.61 -5.22 17.43
C ARG A 96 -36.97 -5.35 16.06
N TRP A 97 -36.61 -4.22 15.46
CA TRP A 97 -35.79 -4.21 14.26
C TRP A 97 -34.32 -4.43 14.59
N ARG A 98 -33.64 -5.30 13.84
CA ARG A 98 -32.18 -5.47 13.89
C ARG A 98 -31.56 -5.26 12.51
N SER A 99 -30.58 -4.35 12.46
CA SER A 99 -29.74 -4.10 11.30
C SER A 99 -28.34 -4.69 11.53
N GLY A 100 -27.73 -5.27 10.50
CA GLY A 100 -26.31 -5.66 10.51
C GLY A 100 -26.06 -7.17 10.59
N ALA A 101 -24.79 -7.55 10.81
CA ALA A 101 -24.35 -8.95 10.81
C ALA A 101 -25.16 -9.78 11.82
N SER A 102 -25.98 -10.68 11.27
CA SER A 102 -26.87 -11.51 12.03
C SER A 102 -26.13 -12.76 12.56
N PRO A 103 -26.41 -13.22 13.80
CA PRO A 103 -25.84 -14.47 14.30
C PRO A 103 -26.24 -15.69 13.43
N TRP A 104 -27.31 -15.58 12.65
CA TRP A 104 -27.83 -16.65 11.78
C TRP A 104 -27.11 -16.75 10.42
N GLY A 105 -26.14 -15.87 10.13
CA GLY A 105 -25.34 -15.89 8.91
C GLY A 105 -25.76 -14.85 7.86
N PRO A 106 -25.20 -14.93 6.64
CA PRO A 106 -25.51 -13.96 5.57
C PRO A 106 -26.90 -14.21 4.99
N VAL A 107 -27.57 -13.11 4.63
CA VAL A 107 -28.89 -13.11 4.00
C VAL A 107 -28.73 -13.11 2.48
N VAL A 108 -29.36 -14.06 1.80
CA VAL A 108 -29.38 -14.18 0.34
C VAL A 108 -30.81 -14.05 -0.18
N PHE A 109 -30.95 -13.76 -1.47
CA PHE A 109 -32.24 -13.88 -2.15
C PHE A 109 -32.70 -15.33 -2.11
N GLY A 110 -33.96 -15.57 -1.80
CA GLY A 110 -34.60 -16.87 -1.86
C GLY A 110 -35.01 -17.20 -3.29
N CYS A 111 -35.08 -18.49 -3.63
CA CYS A 111 -35.62 -18.89 -4.92
C CYS A 111 -37.12 -18.57 -5.01
N ARG A 112 -37.48 -17.55 -5.79
CA ARG A 112 -38.88 -17.13 -6.00
C ARG A 112 -39.78 -18.26 -6.48
N LEU A 113 -39.27 -19.17 -7.31
CA LEU A 113 -40.03 -20.35 -7.77
C LEU A 113 -40.34 -21.34 -6.65
N CYS A 114 -39.43 -21.51 -5.67
CA CYS A 114 -39.70 -22.30 -4.47
C CYS A 114 -40.71 -21.59 -3.55
N ALA A 115 -40.61 -20.27 -3.43
CA ALA A 115 -41.53 -19.46 -2.63
C ALA A 115 -42.94 -19.44 -3.20
N ALA A 116 -43.08 -19.34 -4.53
CA ALA A 116 -44.35 -19.33 -5.24
C ALA A 116 -45.17 -20.59 -4.94
N ARG A 117 -44.54 -21.77 -4.99
CA ARG A 117 -45.17 -23.06 -4.61
C ARG A 117 -45.66 -23.10 -3.15
N ARG A 118 -45.19 -22.18 -2.30
CA ARG A 118 -45.54 -22.07 -0.87
C ARG A 118 -46.51 -20.91 -0.59
N GLY A 119 -47.13 -20.36 -1.63
CA GLY A 119 -48.13 -19.29 -1.55
C GLY A 119 -47.55 -17.87 -1.65
N SER A 120 -46.46 -17.66 -2.40
CA SER A 120 -45.91 -16.32 -2.68
C SER A 120 -46.46 -15.75 -3.99
N GLY A 121 -46.84 -14.47 -4.00
CA GLY A 121 -47.27 -13.71 -5.19
C GLY A 121 -46.13 -13.18 -6.06
N GLY A 122 -45.00 -13.88 -6.15
CA GLY A 122 -43.85 -13.50 -7.00
C GLY A 122 -42.90 -12.45 -6.42
N ALA A 123 -43.15 -11.97 -5.19
CA ALA A 123 -42.27 -11.05 -4.48
C ALA A 123 -40.88 -11.66 -4.19
N PRO A 124 -39.83 -10.81 -4.05
CA PRO A 124 -38.53 -11.25 -3.55
C PRO A 124 -38.68 -11.92 -2.19
N VAL A 125 -37.83 -12.91 -1.95
CA VAL A 125 -37.74 -13.62 -0.68
C VAL A 125 -36.33 -13.48 -0.16
N TRP A 126 -36.15 -13.48 1.15
CA TRP A 126 -34.83 -13.43 1.78
C TRP A 126 -34.66 -14.57 2.77
N ALA A 127 -33.49 -15.21 2.74
CA ALA A 127 -33.20 -16.37 3.58
C ALA A 127 -31.75 -16.37 4.04
N TYR A 128 -31.51 -16.86 5.25
CA TYR A 128 -30.18 -17.15 5.76
C TYR A 128 -29.60 -18.37 5.03
N ARG A 129 -28.54 -18.16 4.25
CA ARG A 129 -27.81 -19.24 3.58
C ARG A 129 -26.30 -18.97 3.59
N PRO A 130 -25.50 -19.86 4.19
CA PRO A 130 -24.05 -19.78 4.04
C PRO A 130 -23.65 -20.02 2.58
N ARG A 131 -22.43 -19.61 2.20
CA ARG A 131 -21.95 -19.63 0.81
C ARG A 131 -22.05 -21.02 0.15
N TRP A 132 -21.74 -22.07 0.91
CA TRP A 132 -21.80 -23.46 0.45
C TRP A 132 -23.22 -24.05 0.32
N ARG A 133 -24.28 -23.28 0.65
CA ARG A 133 -25.69 -23.70 0.49
C ARG A 133 -26.51 -22.70 -0.31
N ARG A 134 -25.90 -22.03 -1.29
CA ARG A 134 -26.56 -21.02 -2.16
C ARG A 134 -27.24 -21.62 -3.39
N LEU A 135 -26.94 -22.86 -3.76
CA LEU A 135 -27.57 -23.51 -4.90
C LEU A 135 -29.01 -23.97 -4.58
N CYS A 136 -29.97 -23.51 -5.37
CA CYS A 136 -31.29 -24.09 -5.48
C CYS A 136 -31.28 -25.23 -6.50
N ALA A 137 -30.97 -26.45 -6.05
CA ALA A 137 -30.88 -27.63 -6.91
C ALA A 137 -32.13 -27.88 -7.77
N ARG A 138 -33.33 -27.58 -7.24
CA ARG A 138 -34.60 -27.78 -7.95
C ARG A 138 -34.74 -26.92 -9.21
N HIS A 139 -34.19 -25.72 -9.19
CA HIS A 139 -34.39 -24.74 -10.26
C HIS A 139 -33.08 -24.29 -10.90
N GLY A 140 -31.94 -24.92 -10.55
CA GLY A 140 -30.63 -24.59 -11.10
C GLY A 140 -30.17 -23.15 -10.83
N ARG A 141 -30.61 -22.52 -9.73
CA ARG A 141 -30.28 -21.11 -9.46
C ARG A 141 -29.31 -20.98 -8.32
N TRP A 142 -28.21 -20.25 -8.54
CA TRP A 142 -27.30 -19.85 -7.47
C TRP A 142 -27.74 -18.52 -6.88
N LEU A 143 -28.10 -18.52 -5.59
CA LEU A 143 -28.69 -17.39 -4.91
C LEU A 143 -27.63 -16.40 -4.42
N LEU A 144 -27.82 -15.11 -4.73
CA LEU A 144 -26.86 -14.06 -4.39
C LEU A 144 -27.18 -13.37 -3.06
N GLU A 145 -26.15 -12.76 -2.48
CA GLU A 145 -26.24 -12.07 -1.19
C GLU A 145 -27.00 -10.74 -1.32
N VAL A 146 -27.77 -10.40 -0.30
CA VAL A 146 -28.64 -9.22 -0.25
C VAL A 146 -27.89 -8.07 0.42
N GLY A 147 -28.18 -6.83 0.04
CA GLY A 147 -27.56 -5.64 0.67
C GLY A 147 -26.20 -5.24 0.08
N GLU A 148 -25.82 -5.91 -1.01
CA GLU A 148 -24.57 -5.74 -1.75
C GLU A 148 -24.71 -4.70 -2.90
N GLY A 149 -25.81 -3.96 -2.97
CA GLY A 149 -25.97 -2.84 -3.91
C GLY A 149 -26.08 -3.23 -5.38
N HIS A 150 -26.41 -4.50 -5.67
CA HIS A 150 -26.78 -4.98 -7.01
C HIS A 150 -28.23 -5.49 -7.01
N PRO A 151 -28.97 -5.35 -8.13
CA PRO A 151 -30.36 -5.83 -8.23
C PRO A 151 -30.47 -7.32 -8.56
N VAL A 152 -29.37 -7.96 -8.98
CA VAL A 152 -29.39 -9.35 -9.46
C VAL A 152 -29.62 -10.33 -8.31
N GLU A 153 -30.68 -11.13 -8.40
CA GLU A 153 -31.05 -12.05 -7.31
C GLU A 153 -30.35 -13.41 -7.38
N PHE A 154 -30.07 -13.88 -8.59
CA PHE A 154 -29.49 -15.18 -8.82
C PHE A 154 -28.63 -15.21 -10.08
N VAL A 155 -27.70 -16.17 -10.12
CA VAL A 155 -27.03 -16.62 -11.34
C VAL A 155 -27.73 -17.89 -11.81
N ASP A 156 -28.11 -17.94 -13.09
CA ASP A 156 -28.66 -19.16 -13.68
C ASP A 156 -27.51 -20.15 -13.90
N ALA A 157 -27.55 -21.22 -13.13
CA ALA A 157 -26.57 -22.29 -13.11
C ALA A 157 -27.18 -23.64 -13.54
N GLY A 158 -28.29 -23.63 -14.28
CA GLY A 158 -28.96 -24.85 -14.76
C GLY A 158 -27.99 -25.77 -15.52
N ASP A 159 -27.18 -25.15 -16.37
CA ASP A 159 -26.13 -25.78 -17.19
C ASP A 159 -25.01 -26.48 -16.39
N LEU A 160 -24.77 -26.03 -15.16
CA LEU A 160 -23.76 -26.58 -14.24
C LEU A 160 -24.40 -27.25 -13.01
N ALA A 161 -25.73 -27.42 -12.99
CA ALA A 161 -26.46 -27.79 -11.79
C ALA A 161 -25.99 -29.11 -11.22
N MET A 162 -25.73 -30.11 -12.06
CA MET A 162 -25.26 -31.43 -11.62
C MET A 162 -23.88 -31.39 -10.97
N GLU A 163 -22.97 -30.61 -11.54
CA GLU A 163 -21.63 -30.40 -11.00
C GLU A 163 -21.69 -29.69 -9.64
N LEU A 164 -22.47 -28.60 -9.55
CA LEU A 164 -22.65 -27.87 -8.30
C LEU A 164 -23.38 -28.70 -7.22
N ILE A 165 -24.32 -29.56 -7.60
CA ILE A 165 -24.98 -30.51 -6.68
C ILE A 165 -23.96 -31.51 -6.14
N ARG A 166 -23.06 -32.05 -6.97
CA ARG A 166 -22.00 -32.96 -6.53
C ARG A 166 -21.07 -32.26 -5.54
N ALA A 167 -20.58 -31.07 -5.88
CA ALA A 167 -19.76 -30.25 -4.97
C ALA A 167 -20.48 -29.96 -3.64
N GLN A 168 -21.78 -29.63 -3.68
CA GLN A 168 -22.55 -29.39 -2.45
C GLN A 168 -22.72 -30.65 -1.60
N ARG A 169 -22.85 -31.84 -2.20
CA ARG A 169 -22.90 -33.12 -1.46
C ARG A 169 -21.54 -33.46 -0.85
N GLN A 170 -20.45 -33.25 -1.59
CA GLN A 170 -19.09 -33.43 -1.11
C GLN A 170 -18.79 -32.50 0.05
N TRP A 171 -19.25 -31.24 0.00
CA TRP A 171 -19.13 -30.31 1.12
C TRP A 171 -19.74 -30.85 2.43
N VAL A 172 -20.85 -31.59 2.39
CA VAL A 172 -21.44 -32.21 3.59
C VAL A 172 -20.51 -33.25 4.22
N ARG A 173 -19.62 -33.88 3.44
CA ARG A 173 -18.56 -34.75 3.95
C ARG A 173 -17.42 -33.91 4.54
N VAL A 174 -16.93 -32.91 3.82
CA VAL A 174 -15.86 -31.99 4.27
C VAL A 174 -16.24 -31.30 5.59
N GLU A 175 -17.49 -30.83 5.71
CA GLU A 175 -18.03 -30.21 6.92
C GLU A 175 -17.93 -31.15 8.13
N ARG A 176 -18.27 -32.44 7.96
CA ARG A 176 -18.18 -33.44 9.04
C ARG A 176 -16.73 -33.73 9.44
N ILE A 177 -15.84 -33.88 8.45
CA ILE A 177 -14.41 -34.13 8.71
C ILE A 177 -13.77 -32.93 9.41
N GLY A 178 -14.04 -31.71 8.92
CA GLY A 178 -13.55 -30.47 9.52
C GLY A 178 -14.05 -30.27 10.96
N GLN A 179 -15.33 -30.55 11.23
CA GLN A 179 -15.89 -30.49 12.58
C GLN A 179 -15.25 -31.51 13.53
N ALA A 180 -15.01 -32.74 13.08
CA ALA A 180 -14.29 -33.75 13.86
C ALA A 180 -12.86 -33.31 14.20
N ALA A 181 -12.24 -32.51 13.32
CA ALA A 181 -10.94 -31.89 13.55
C ALA A 181 -11.00 -30.59 14.37
N GLY A 182 -12.17 -30.14 14.85
CA GLY A 182 -12.33 -28.90 15.63
C GLY A 182 -12.32 -27.61 14.81
N ALA A 183 -12.52 -27.68 13.49
CA ALA A 183 -12.62 -26.52 12.60
C ALA A 183 -14.09 -26.11 12.40
N THR A 184 -14.38 -24.80 12.36
CA THR A 184 -15.72 -24.38 11.94
C THR A 184 -15.87 -24.46 10.42
N PRO A 185 -17.04 -24.81 9.88
CA PRO A 185 -17.23 -24.91 8.42
C PRO A 185 -16.96 -23.58 7.69
N ARG A 186 -17.17 -22.46 8.37
CA ARG A 186 -16.91 -21.12 7.86
C ARG A 186 -15.43 -20.84 7.65
N GLU A 187 -14.59 -21.31 8.56
CA GLU A 187 -13.14 -21.11 8.50
C GLU A 187 -12.52 -21.95 7.38
N VAL A 188 -12.88 -23.23 7.30
CA VAL A 188 -12.42 -24.14 6.24
C VAL A 188 -12.83 -23.60 4.86
N PHE A 189 -14.11 -23.24 4.69
CA PHE A 189 -14.58 -22.66 3.43
C PHE A 189 -13.90 -21.33 3.11
N GLY A 190 -13.70 -20.49 4.14
CA GLY A 190 -13.08 -19.18 4.00
C GLY A 190 -11.65 -19.27 3.48
N LEU A 191 -10.85 -20.20 4.02
CA LEU A 191 -9.49 -20.44 3.56
C LEU A 191 -9.46 -21.03 2.14
N ALA A 192 -10.23 -22.09 1.88
CA ALA A 192 -10.27 -22.70 0.54
C ALA A 192 -10.71 -21.70 -0.52
N ARG A 193 -11.73 -20.89 -0.23
CA ARG A 193 -12.16 -19.78 -1.10
C ARG A 193 -11.04 -18.75 -1.30
N ALA A 194 -10.30 -18.38 -0.27
CA ALA A 194 -9.20 -17.43 -0.39
C ALA A 194 -8.08 -17.94 -1.31
N VAL A 195 -7.75 -19.23 -1.23
CA VAL A 195 -6.80 -19.90 -2.14
C VAL A 195 -7.29 -19.83 -3.58
N VAL A 196 -8.50 -20.32 -3.84
CA VAL A 196 -9.03 -20.39 -5.22
C VAL A 196 -9.30 -19.00 -5.81
N CYS A 197 -9.74 -18.02 -4.99
CA CYS A 197 -9.82 -16.63 -5.43
C CYS A 197 -8.45 -16.03 -5.74
N GLY A 198 -7.41 -16.38 -4.98
CA GLY A 198 -6.04 -15.97 -5.27
C GLY A 198 -5.57 -16.47 -6.63
N TRP A 199 -5.95 -17.69 -7.02
CA TRP A 199 -5.75 -18.23 -8.36
C TRP A 199 -6.57 -17.49 -9.41
N TRP A 200 -7.84 -17.21 -9.14
CA TRP A 200 -8.73 -16.47 -10.04
C TRP A 200 -8.23 -15.07 -10.39
N ASP A 201 -7.53 -14.40 -9.47
CA ASP A 201 -7.01 -13.04 -9.69
C ASP A 201 -5.64 -13.05 -10.42
N ARG A 202 -4.96 -14.19 -10.53
CA ARG A 202 -3.67 -14.33 -11.24
C ARG A 202 -3.87 -14.50 -12.73
N LYS A 203 -3.12 -13.72 -13.52
CA LYS A 203 -3.17 -13.81 -14.98
C LYS A 203 -2.59 -15.13 -15.47
N GLU A 204 -1.49 -15.54 -14.86
CA GLU A 204 -0.72 -16.74 -15.16
C GLU A 204 -1.56 -18.01 -14.97
N PHE A 205 -2.48 -17.98 -14.00
CA PHE A 205 -3.42 -19.08 -13.76
C PHE A 205 -4.45 -19.19 -14.89
N TRP A 206 -5.04 -18.07 -15.31
CA TRP A 206 -5.99 -18.03 -16.43
C TRP A 206 -5.40 -18.41 -17.78
N GLU A 207 -4.09 -18.30 -17.94
CA GLU A 207 -3.38 -18.72 -19.16
C GLU A 207 -3.31 -20.25 -19.28
N ARG A 208 -3.35 -20.99 -18.16
CA ARG A 208 -3.32 -22.46 -18.13
C ARG A 208 -4.68 -23.10 -17.80
N GLU A 209 -5.61 -22.33 -17.25
CA GLU A 209 -6.93 -22.79 -16.81
C GLU A 209 -7.91 -22.96 -18.00
N ALA A 210 -8.39 -24.19 -18.19
CA ALA A 210 -9.30 -24.52 -19.30
C ALA A 210 -10.78 -24.62 -18.90
N ILE A 211 -11.10 -24.79 -17.61
CA ILE A 211 -12.46 -25.12 -17.14
C ILE A 211 -13.26 -23.87 -16.81
N TRP A 212 -12.64 -22.89 -16.13
CA TRP A 212 -13.36 -21.71 -15.63
C TRP A 212 -13.90 -20.79 -16.73
N GLY A 213 -13.21 -20.69 -17.87
CA GLY A 213 -13.64 -19.88 -19.02
C GLY A 213 -15.00 -20.34 -19.58
N PRO A 214 -15.11 -21.59 -20.06
CA PRO A 214 -16.37 -22.14 -20.55
C PRO A 214 -17.52 -22.09 -19.54
N ARG A 215 -17.24 -22.37 -18.26
CA ARG A 215 -18.25 -22.23 -17.18
C ARG A 215 -18.76 -20.79 -17.08
N LEU A 216 -17.85 -19.81 -17.06
CA LEU A 216 -18.20 -18.40 -16.96
C LEU A 216 -19.06 -17.94 -18.15
N GLU A 217 -18.71 -18.35 -19.37
CA GLU A 217 -19.46 -18.00 -20.57
C GLU A 217 -20.88 -18.56 -20.55
N ARG A 218 -21.04 -19.85 -20.21
CA ARG A 218 -22.35 -20.51 -20.10
C ARG A 218 -23.24 -19.85 -19.04
N LEU A 219 -22.69 -19.60 -17.85
CA LEU A 219 -23.42 -18.92 -16.77
C LEU A 219 -23.83 -17.50 -17.16
N THR A 220 -22.93 -16.76 -17.81
CA THR A 220 -23.20 -15.40 -18.27
C THR A 220 -24.32 -15.39 -19.31
N ALA A 221 -24.25 -16.28 -20.30
CA ALA A 221 -25.27 -16.40 -21.34
C ALA A 221 -26.63 -16.80 -20.78
N ALA A 222 -26.68 -17.77 -19.85
CA ALA A 222 -27.92 -18.20 -19.22
C ALA A 222 -28.53 -17.10 -18.33
N THR A 223 -27.72 -16.44 -17.50
CA THR A 223 -28.19 -15.43 -16.55
C THR A 223 -28.72 -14.18 -17.26
N ARG A 224 -28.07 -13.75 -18.36
CA ARG A 224 -28.50 -12.59 -19.17
C ARG A 224 -29.94 -12.72 -19.68
N ARG A 225 -30.42 -13.95 -19.94
CA ARG A 225 -31.78 -14.19 -20.44
C ARG A 225 -32.86 -13.81 -19.43
N TRP A 226 -32.53 -13.83 -18.14
CA TRP A 226 -33.49 -13.65 -17.04
C TRP A 226 -33.30 -12.36 -16.25
N CYS A 227 -32.18 -11.66 -16.44
CA CYS A 227 -31.81 -10.48 -15.66
C CYS A 227 -31.59 -9.25 -16.57
N PRO A 228 -32.66 -8.52 -16.95
CA PRO A 228 -32.55 -7.34 -17.82
C PRO A 228 -31.70 -6.22 -17.21
N ASP A 229 -31.64 -6.12 -15.88
CA ASP A 229 -30.82 -5.13 -15.14
C ASP A 229 -29.30 -5.30 -15.35
N THR A 230 -28.89 -6.37 -16.05
CA THR A 230 -27.50 -6.61 -16.45
C THR A 230 -27.16 -6.07 -17.84
N ALA A 231 -28.11 -5.38 -18.48
CA ALA A 231 -27.89 -4.73 -19.77
C ALA A 231 -26.73 -3.71 -19.67
N GLY A 232 -25.76 -3.83 -20.59
CA GLY A 232 -24.56 -3.00 -20.60
C GLY A 232 -23.42 -3.46 -19.70
N TRP A 233 -23.57 -4.58 -18.98
CA TRP A 233 -22.49 -5.06 -18.12
C TRP A 233 -21.26 -5.55 -18.88
N GLY A 234 -20.08 -5.10 -18.45
CA GLY A 234 -18.77 -5.50 -18.98
C GLY A 234 -18.28 -6.84 -18.44
N VAL A 235 -17.15 -7.31 -18.98
CA VAL A 235 -16.53 -8.59 -18.60
C VAL A 235 -16.24 -8.67 -17.09
N GLU A 236 -15.83 -7.56 -16.49
CA GLU A 236 -15.45 -7.50 -15.07
C GLU A 236 -16.60 -7.71 -14.10
N GLN A 237 -17.76 -7.13 -14.40
CA GLN A 237 -18.96 -7.30 -13.60
C GLN A 237 -19.45 -8.75 -13.64
N TRP A 238 -19.40 -9.39 -14.82
CA TRP A 238 -19.75 -10.79 -14.99
C TRP A 238 -18.77 -11.75 -14.31
N ARG A 239 -17.46 -11.50 -14.45
CA ARG A 239 -16.41 -12.26 -13.76
C ARG A 239 -16.63 -12.23 -12.26
N LEU A 240 -16.89 -11.05 -11.68
CA LEU A 240 -17.12 -10.93 -10.24
C LEU A 240 -18.43 -11.59 -9.79
N LEU A 241 -19.53 -11.41 -10.53
CA LEU A 241 -20.84 -11.97 -10.19
C LEU A 241 -20.82 -13.51 -10.19
N ALA A 242 -20.24 -14.10 -11.24
CA ALA A 242 -20.24 -15.55 -11.45
C ALA A 242 -19.07 -16.25 -10.74
N ARG A 243 -18.07 -15.52 -10.22
CA ARG A 243 -16.83 -16.05 -9.61
C ARG A 243 -17.09 -17.20 -8.65
N ASP A 244 -17.88 -16.96 -7.61
CA ASP A 244 -18.12 -17.94 -6.54
C ASP A 244 -18.88 -19.18 -7.08
N VAL A 245 -19.64 -19.05 -8.18
CA VAL A 245 -20.37 -20.17 -8.81
C VAL A 245 -19.43 -21.01 -9.66
N VAL A 246 -18.61 -20.37 -10.48
CA VAL A 246 -17.64 -21.02 -11.38
C VAL A 246 -16.64 -21.86 -10.60
N MET A 247 -16.14 -21.31 -9.50
CA MET A 247 -15.08 -21.92 -8.68
C MET A 247 -15.62 -22.82 -7.56
N PHE A 248 -16.94 -22.90 -7.35
CA PHE A 248 -17.50 -23.64 -6.22
C PHE A 248 -17.02 -25.10 -6.15
N PRO A 249 -16.94 -25.86 -7.26
CA PRO A 249 -16.38 -27.22 -7.23
C PRO A 249 -14.95 -27.23 -6.72
N GLU A 250 -14.06 -26.40 -7.28
CA GLU A 250 -12.66 -26.35 -6.88
C GLU A 250 -12.48 -25.87 -5.43
N ILE A 251 -13.34 -24.98 -4.92
CA ILE A 251 -13.32 -24.57 -3.51
C ILE A 251 -13.61 -25.77 -2.60
N VAL A 252 -14.57 -26.62 -2.98
CA VAL A 252 -14.90 -27.82 -2.20
C VAL A 252 -13.76 -28.85 -2.28
N ASP A 253 -13.17 -29.05 -3.47
CA ASP A 253 -12.04 -29.97 -3.65
C ASP A 253 -10.83 -29.52 -2.83
N VAL A 254 -10.46 -28.24 -2.89
CA VAL A 254 -9.39 -27.68 -2.06
C VAL A 254 -9.72 -27.85 -0.58
N ALA A 255 -10.95 -27.56 -0.16
CA ALA A 255 -11.34 -27.73 1.23
C ALA A 255 -11.25 -29.18 1.70
N GLU A 256 -11.64 -30.15 0.86
CA GLU A 256 -11.48 -31.59 1.14
C GLU A 256 -10.01 -31.96 1.33
N THR A 257 -9.14 -31.50 0.43
CA THR A 257 -7.70 -31.72 0.52
C THR A 257 -7.10 -31.12 1.79
N LEU A 258 -7.52 -29.92 2.18
CA LEU A 258 -6.98 -29.25 3.38
C LEU A 258 -7.44 -29.93 4.68
N VAL A 259 -8.61 -30.58 4.70
CA VAL A 259 -9.05 -31.33 5.90
C VAL A 259 -8.53 -32.76 5.94
N ASP A 260 -7.97 -33.28 4.84
CA ASP A 260 -7.38 -34.63 4.79
C ASP A 260 -6.12 -34.71 5.67
N PRO A 261 -6.08 -35.57 6.70
CA PRO A 261 -4.92 -35.77 7.55
C PRO A 261 -3.65 -36.16 6.79
N ARG A 262 -3.76 -36.93 5.70
CA ARG A 262 -2.60 -37.33 4.88
C ARG A 262 -1.96 -36.12 4.19
N MET A 263 -2.79 -35.21 3.71
CA MET A 263 -2.33 -33.97 3.07
C MET A 263 -1.75 -32.99 4.10
N GLN A 264 -2.29 -32.96 5.32
CA GLN A 264 -1.70 -32.22 6.44
C GLN A 264 -0.33 -32.77 6.85
N GLN A 265 -0.18 -34.10 6.87
CA GLN A 265 1.09 -34.76 7.12
C GLN A 265 2.11 -34.45 6.00
N LEU A 266 1.71 -34.54 4.73
CA LEU A 266 2.56 -34.15 3.59
C LEU A 266 3.00 -32.69 3.64
N ALA A 267 2.15 -31.79 4.15
CA ALA A 267 2.51 -30.39 4.37
C ALA A 267 3.49 -30.20 5.54
N ALA A 268 3.50 -31.11 6.52
CA ALA A 268 4.28 -31.01 7.75
C ALA A 268 5.64 -31.71 7.72
N GLU A 269 5.74 -32.89 7.08
CA GLU A 269 6.99 -33.68 6.96
C GLU A 269 8.13 -32.88 6.30
N ASN A 270 7.80 -31.81 5.59
CA ASN A 270 8.76 -30.92 4.92
C ASN A 270 9.32 -29.80 5.84
N GLY A 271 8.99 -29.81 7.15
CA GLY A 271 9.42 -28.79 8.12
C GLY A 271 10.66 -29.14 8.97
N SER A 272 10.98 -30.41 9.15
CA SER A 272 11.99 -30.81 10.16
C SER A 272 13.46 -30.68 9.70
N GLY A 273 13.73 -30.42 8.42
CA GLY A 273 15.09 -30.28 7.86
C GLY A 273 15.41 -28.96 7.16
N ALA A 274 14.45 -28.03 7.04
CA ALA A 274 14.55 -26.87 6.16
C ALA A 274 14.92 -25.54 6.85
N LEU A 275 15.46 -25.58 8.08
CA LEU A 275 15.95 -24.37 8.76
C LEU A 275 17.36 -23.92 8.31
N VAL A 276 17.94 -24.51 7.25
CA VAL A 276 19.30 -24.14 6.79
C VAL A 276 19.40 -23.71 5.32
N ARG A 277 18.51 -24.09 4.38
CA ARG A 277 18.61 -23.63 2.98
C ARG A 277 17.22 -23.52 2.32
N GLY A 278 16.82 -22.31 1.96
CA GLY A 278 15.48 -21.98 1.45
C GLY A 278 15.16 -22.44 0.02
N ARG A 279 15.10 -23.76 -0.24
CA ARG A 279 14.51 -24.32 -1.46
C ARG A 279 13.85 -25.67 -1.16
N GLY A 280 12.55 -25.82 -1.48
CA GLY A 280 11.93 -27.13 -1.72
C GLY A 280 10.79 -27.62 -0.81
N SER A 281 10.31 -26.86 0.18
CA SER A 281 9.38 -27.42 1.19
C SER A 281 7.88 -27.43 0.81
N GLY A 282 7.45 -26.64 -0.18
CA GLY A 282 6.04 -26.53 -0.62
C GLY A 282 5.67 -27.35 -1.87
N GLU A 283 6.66 -27.87 -2.60
CA GLU A 283 6.46 -28.41 -3.95
C GLU A 283 5.69 -29.75 -3.96
N ARG A 284 5.96 -30.65 -3.02
CA ARG A 284 5.29 -31.97 -2.97
C ARG A 284 3.81 -31.88 -2.63
N PHE A 285 3.47 -31.02 -1.67
CA PHE A 285 2.07 -30.75 -1.33
C PHE A 285 1.35 -30.07 -2.51
N ALA A 286 1.97 -29.07 -3.14
CA ALA A 286 1.40 -28.40 -4.31
C ALA A 286 1.23 -29.36 -5.50
N ALA A 287 2.17 -30.28 -5.72
CA ALA A 287 2.05 -31.33 -6.74
C ALA A 287 0.91 -32.32 -6.44
N ALA A 288 0.77 -32.77 -5.19
CA ALA A 288 -0.32 -33.66 -4.78
C ALA A 288 -1.69 -32.98 -4.89
N LEU A 289 -1.79 -31.71 -4.46
CA LEU A 289 -2.99 -30.88 -4.64
C LEU A 289 -3.29 -30.68 -6.13
N GLY A 290 -2.27 -30.36 -6.94
CA GLY A 290 -2.39 -30.22 -8.39
C GLY A 290 -2.92 -31.49 -9.05
N LYS A 291 -2.38 -32.66 -8.70
CA LYS A 291 -2.87 -33.96 -9.19
C LYS A 291 -4.32 -34.21 -8.81
N GLN A 292 -4.72 -33.92 -7.58
CA GLN A 292 -6.10 -34.10 -7.13
C GLN A 292 -7.09 -33.17 -7.85
N LEU A 293 -6.65 -31.95 -8.20
CA LEU A 293 -7.44 -30.97 -8.94
C LEU A 293 -7.37 -31.15 -10.47
N GLY A 294 -6.64 -32.14 -10.99
CA GLY A 294 -6.39 -32.32 -12.43
C GLY A 294 -5.58 -31.17 -13.05
N ARG A 295 -4.73 -30.51 -12.26
CA ARG A 295 -3.90 -29.35 -12.62
C ARG A 295 -2.47 -29.59 -12.17
N GLU A 296 -1.77 -30.50 -12.82
CA GLU A 296 -0.40 -30.90 -12.43
C GLU A 296 0.60 -29.73 -12.48
N TRP A 297 0.33 -28.73 -13.33
CA TRP A 297 1.09 -27.49 -13.44
C TRP A 297 0.97 -26.54 -12.23
N LEU A 298 0.10 -26.84 -11.25
CA LEU A 298 -0.09 -25.98 -10.07
C LEU A 298 1.18 -25.84 -9.23
N VAL A 299 2.05 -26.86 -9.23
CA VAL A 299 3.30 -26.87 -8.47
C VAL A 299 4.23 -25.73 -8.87
N GLU A 300 4.31 -25.39 -10.16
CA GLU A 300 5.17 -24.31 -10.67
C GLU A 300 4.68 -22.93 -10.20
N LEU A 301 3.36 -22.72 -10.16
CA LEU A 301 2.78 -21.43 -9.74
C LEU A 301 2.82 -21.21 -8.23
N GLU A 302 2.77 -22.29 -7.45
CA GLU A 302 2.86 -22.23 -5.99
C GLU A 302 4.33 -22.23 -5.50
N ALA A 303 5.28 -22.68 -6.33
CA ALA A 303 6.71 -22.60 -6.01
C ALA A 303 7.20 -21.14 -5.87
N ASP A 304 6.63 -20.21 -6.62
CA ASP A 304 6.98 -18.78 -6.56
C ASP A 304 6.21 -18.02 -5.45
N ASP A 305 5.05 -18.51 -5.01
CA ASP A 305 4.18 -17.82 -4.04
C ASP A 305 4.41 -18.23 -2.58
N HIS A 306 5.48 -17.70 -2.00
CA HIS A 306 5.83 -17.91 -0.60
C HIS A 306 4.89 -17.16 0.38
N GLY A 307 4.08 -16.22 -0.12
CA GLY A 307 3.24 -15.32 0.66
C GLY A 307 1.76 -15.73 0.72
N GLY A 308 1.33 -16.70 -0.07
CA GLY A 308 -0.08 -17.04 -0.26
C GLY A 308 -0.83 -17.60 0.96
N PRO A 309 -2.17 -17.70 0.87
CA PRO A 309 -3.00 -18.34 1.88
C PRO A 309 -2.65 -19.83 2.08
N LEU A 310 -2.27 -20.52 1.00
CA LEU A 310 -1.87 -21.94 1.05
C LEU A 310 -0.54 -22.14 1.78
N ALA A 311 0.47 -21.33 1.45
CA ALA A 311 1.76 -21.31 2.16
C ALA A 311 1.59 -20.94 3.64
N SER A 312 0.69 -20.01 3.96
CA SER A 312 0.38 -19.62 5.34
C SER A 312 -0.29 -20.73 6.14
N TRP A 313 -1.21 -21.47 5.52
CA TRP A 313 -1.81 -22.68 6.10
C TRP A 313 -0.77 -23.76 6.32
N ALA A 314 0.07 -24.09 5.33
CA ALA A 314 1.10 -25.12 5.46
C ALA A 314 2.07 -24.82 6.61
N ARG A 315 2.51 -23.56 6.75
CA ARG A 315 3.32 -23.11 7.90
C ARG A 315 2.59 -23.27 9.23
N ALA A 316 1.27 -23.07 9.27
CA ALA A 316 0.49 -23.26 10.49
C ALA A 316 0.36 -24.74 10.86
N VAL A 317 0.18 -25.62 9.88
CA VAL A 317 0.16 -27.08 10.09
C VAL A 317 1.50 -27.56 10.65
N VAL A 318 2.64 -27.10 10.10
CA VAL A 318 3.98 -27.42 10.63
C VAL A 318 4.12 -26.99 12.11
N ARG A 319 3.64 -25.79 12.47
CA ARG A 319 3.71 -25.30 13.85
C ARG A 319 2.83 -26.10 14.81
N GLU A 320 1.63 -26.46 14.39
CA GLU A 320 0.70 -27.26 15.22
C GLU A 320 1.25 -28.67 15.45
N GLN A 321 1.86 -29.30 14.44
CA GLN A 321 2.46 -30.64 14.58
C GLN A 321 3.79 -30.65 15.35
N GLY A 322 4.55 -29.57 15.31
CA GLY A 322 5.77 -29.39 16.13
C GLY A 322 5.50 -28.97 17.58
N SER A 323 4.24 -28.71 17.95
CA SER A 323 3.87 -28.31 19.32
C SER A 323 3.80 -29.53 20.25
N PRO A 324 4.25 -29.41 21.52
CA PRO A 324 4.19 -30.51 22.48
C PRO A 324 2.75 -31.01 22.69
N ALA A 325 2.59 -32.32 22.86
CA ALA A 325 1.30 -32.96 23.05
C ALA A 325 0.52 -32.30 24.20
N GLY A 326 -0.69 -31.77 23.89
CA GLY A 326 -1.55 -31.07 24.85
C GLY A 326 -1.47 -29.53 24.80
N ALA A 327 -0.66 -28.94 23.92
CA ALA A 327 -0.69 -27.48 23.69
C ALA A 327 -2.07 -27.04 23.14
N PRO A 328 -2.62 -25.89 23.59
CA PRO A 328 -3.91 -25.41 23.11
C PRO A 328 -3.85 -25.09 21.61
N VAL A 329 -4.89 -25.49 20.88
CA VAL A 329 -5.06 -25.20 19.44
C VAL A 329 -4.98 -23.68 19.24
N GLN A 330 -4.03 -23.22 18.42
CA GLN A 330 -3.88 -21.80 18.15
C GLN A 330 -5.12 -21.27 17.41
N GLN A 331 -5.74 -20.24 17.96
CA GLN A 331 -6.88 -19.55 17.35
C GLN A 331 -6.50 -18.16 16.87
N GLY A 332 -7.32 -17.56 16.01
CA GLY A 332 -7.07 -16.22 15.47
C GLY A 332 -5.89 -16.19 14.49
N ARG A 333 -5.07 -15.14 14.54
CA ARG A 333 -4.06 -14.83 13.49
C ARG A 333 -3.08 -15.98 13.18
N PHE A 334 -2.80 -16.84 14.15
CA PHE A 334 -1.82 -17.93 14.02
C PHE A 334 -2.43 -19.31 13.79
N GLY A 335 -3.77 -19.42 13.88
CA GLY A 335 -4.47 -20.68 13.69
C GLY A 335 -4.46 -21.13 12.23
N ARG A 336 -4.46 -22.45 12.01
CA ARG A 336 -4.40 -23.05 10.67
C ARG A 336 -5.43 -22.51 9.68
N TRP A 337 -6.66 -22.20 10.11
CA TRP A 337 -7.72 -21.76 9.21
C TRP A 337 -7.84 -20.25 9.04
N TRP A 338 -6.87 -19.48 9.54
CA TRP A 338 -6.93 -18.03 9.49
C TRP A 338 -6.52 -17.47 8.13
N VAL A 339 -7.38 -16.60 7.58
CA VAL A 339 -7.10 -15.88 6.33
C VAL A 339 -6.67 -14.45 6.64
N HIS A 340 -5.43 -14.12 6.27
CA HIS A 340 -4.88 -12.77 6.38
C HIS A 340 -5.71 -11.77 5.56
N SER A 341 -5.86 -10.53 6.05
CA SER A 341 -6.69 -9.51 5.40
C SER A 341 -6.31 -9.25 3.94
N ALA A 342 -5.02 -9.38 3.60
CA ALA A 342 -4.49 -9.23 2.25
C ALA A 342 -5.01 -10.29 1.25
N HIS A 343 -5.38 -11.48 1.73
CA HIS A 343 -5.87 -12.58 0.90
C HIS A 343 -7.40 -12.75 0.99
N ARG A 344 -8.10 -11.84 1.68
CA ARG A 344 -9.57 -11.92 1.77
C ARG A 344 -10.18 -11.51 0.44
N PRO A 345 -10.95 -12.38 -0.24
CA PRO A 345 -11.52 -12.06 -1.54
C PRO A 345 -12.47 -10.87 -1.45
N VAL A 346 -12.46 -10.02 -2.48
CA VAL A 346 -13.42 -8.92 -2.60
C VAL A 346 -14.82 -9.51 -2.75
N GLU A 347 -15.77 -8.99 -1.97
CA GLU A 347 -17.17 -9.43 -2.05
C GLU A 347 -17.89 -8.81 -3.25
N VAL A 348 -18.83 -9.57 -3.80
CA VAL A 348 -19.47 -9.28 -5.09
C VAL A 348 -20.05 -7.87 -5.11
N GLY A 349 -20.80 -7.47 -4.09
CA GLY A 349 -21.39 -6.15 -4.10
C GLY A 349 -20.42 -5.01 -3.86
N ILE A 350 -19.47 -5.17 -2.95
CA ILE A 350 -18.40 -4.17 -2.76
C ILE A 350 -17.66 -3.96 -4.09
N GLY A 351 -17.31 -5.03 -4.79
CA GLY A 351 -16.63 -4.94 -6.08
C GLY A 351 -17.52 -4.37 -7.19
N LEU A 352 -18.79 -4.77 -7.30
CA LEU A 352 -19.73 -4.19 -8.28
C LEU A 352 -19.95 -2.69 -8.04
N ARG A 353 -20.06 -2.24 -6.79
CA ARG A 353 -20.16 -0.81 -6.46
C ARG A 353 -18.91 -0.03 -6.88
N ARG A 354 -17.71 -0.61 -6.68
CA ARG A 354 -16.45 -0.01 -7.15
C ARG A 354 -16.38 0.06 -8.68
N LEU A 355 -16.88 -0.96 -9.38
CA LEU A 355 -16.90 -0.99 -10.84
C LEU A 355 -17.95 -0.05 -11.45
N ALA A 356 -19.03 0.25 -10.72
CA ALA A 356 -20.07 1.17 -11.15
C ALA A 356 -19.74 2.65 -10.90
N ASP A 357 -18.68 2.96 -10.13
CA ASP A 357 -18.26 4.32 -9.83
C ASP A 357 -17.62 4.96 -11.09
N PRO A 358 -18.19 6.06 -11.65
CA PRO A 358 -17.69 6.69 -12.87
C PRO A 358 -16.22 7.10 -12.80
N LEU A 359 -15.70 7.37 -11.59
CA LEU A 359 -14.29 7.71 -11.36
C LEU A 359 -13.32 6.54 -11.57
N SER A 360 -13.83 5.31 -11.66
CA SER A 360 -13.05 4.08 -11.92
C SER A 360 -13.05 3.66 -13.40
N ALA A 361 -13.87 4.30 -14.25
CA ALA A 361 -13.87 4.07 -15.68
C ALA A 361 -12.85 5.00 -16.35
N GLY A 362 -11.83 4.44 -16.99
CA GLY A 362 -10.90 5.22 -17.82
C GLY A 362 -11.62 5.98 -18.95
N PRO A 363 -11.03 7.05 -19.48
CA PRO A 363 -11.69 7.96 -20.41
C PRO A 363 -11.92 7.24 -21.75
N GLY A 364 -13.17 6.93 -22.06
CA GLY A 364 -13.50 6.22 -23.29
C GLY A 364 -14.94 5.81 -23.42
N ALA A 365 -15.90 6.71 -23.19
CA ALA A 365 -17.21 6.67 -23.85
C ALA A 365 -18.06 7.92 -23.54
N ARG A 366 -18.32 8.68 -24.61
CA ARG A 366 -19.37 9.68 -24.84
C ARG A 366 -19.10 11.11 -24.37
N GLY A 367 -19.18 12.02 -25.33
CA GLY A 367 -18.88 13.44 -25.18
C GLY A 367 -20.08 14.34 -24.95
N GLY A 368 -19.75 15.53 -24.43
CA GLY A 368 -20.44 16.82 -24.57
C GLY A 368 -21.66 17.09 -23.67
N PRO A 369 -21.96 18.37 -23.38
CA PRO A 369 -21.13 19.24 -22.54
C PRO A 369 -21.93 19.95 -21.42
N GLY A 370 -21.21 20.37 -20.37
CA GLY A 370 -21.57 21.55 -19.57
C GLY A 370 -22.27 21.31 -18.23
N ALA A 371 -21.54 21.54 -17.12
CA ALA A 371 -21.98 22.40 -16.01
C ALA A 371 -20.88 22.46 -14.94
N ALA A 372 -20.64 23.68 -14.46
CA ALA A 372 -19.54 24.09 -13.61
C ALA A 372 -19.78 23.80 -12.11
N GLY A 373 -18.67 23.62 -11.39
CA GLY A 373 -18.43 24.14 -10.04
C GLY A 373 -19.19 23.53 -8.86
N ALA A 374 -18.48 22.81 -7.97
CA ALA A 374 -18.42 23.11 -6.53
C ALA A 374 -17.67 22.01 -5.75
N GLY A 375 -16.63 22.44 -5.00
CA GLY A 375 -16.33 21.96 -3.64
C GLY A 375 -15.78 20.55 -3.46
N GLU A 376 -14.45 20.43 -3.38
CA GLU A 376 -13.81 19.37 -2.60
C GLU A 376 -14.24 19.44 -1.12
N PRO A 377 -14.36 18.28 -0.46
CA PRO A 377 -13.71 18.16 0.83
C PRO A 377 -12.75 16.97 0.88
N ALA A 378 -11.60 17.26 1.47
CA ALA A 378 -10.54 16.34 1.81
C ALA A 378 -10.97 15.22 2.78
N ALA A 379 -10.13 14.19 2.80
CA ALA A 379 -10.04 13.08 3.75
C ALA A 379 -10.88 11.83 3.44
N ARG A 380 -10.20 10.84 2.83
CA ARG A 380 -9.94 9.53 3.45
C ARG A 380 -8.83 8.78 2.71
N ARG A 381 -7.61 8.90 3.23
CA ARG A 381 -6.56 7.87 3.06
C ARG A 381 -7.12 6.56 3.61
N ASN A 382 -7.28 5.54 2.77
CA ASN A 382 -7.21 4.13 3.14
C ASN A 382 -7.04 3.27 1.88
N SER A 383 -5.88 2.61 1.79
CA SER A 383 -5.61 1.36 1.06
C SER A 383 -6.34 1.14 -0.26
N ARG A 384 -5.78 1.72 -1.34
CA ARG A 384 -6.02 1.30 -2.73
C ARG A 384 -5.54 -0.13 -2.93
N ALA A 385 -6.39 -1.11 -2.66
CA ALA A 385 -6.29 -2.42 -3.29
C ALA A 385 -6.85 -2.26 -4.71
N GLU A 386 -5.96 -2.04 -5.68
CA GLU A 386 -6.31 -2.11 -7.11
C GLU A 386 -7.00 -3.46 -7.36
N VAL A 387 -8.23 -3.42 -7.85
CA VAL A 387 -8.89 -4.62 -8.38
C VAL A 387 -8.18 -4.91 -9.71
N ARG A 388 -7.06 -5.65 -9.65
CA ARG A 388 -6.36 -6.13 -10.84
C ARG A 388 -7.14 -7.32 -11.38
N VAL A 389 -7.95 -7.08 -12.42
CA VAL A 389 -8.51 -8.17 -13.21
C VAL A 389 -7.86 -8.15 -14.59
N PRO A 390 -7.20 -9.26 -15.00
CA PRO A 390 -6.62 -9.35 -16.33
C PRO A 390 -7.68 -9.45 -17.44
N ARG A 391 -7.46 -8.74 -18.55
CA ARG A 391 -8.25 -8.81 -19.78
C ARG A 391 -7.95 -10.11 -20.57
N ARG A 392 -9.02 -10.88 -20.82
CA ARG A 392 -9.28 -11.98 -21.80
C ARG A 392 -8.13 -12.82 -22.42
N ALA A 393 -8.35 -14.15 -22.31
CA ALA A 393 -8.37 -15.22 -23.33
C ALA A 393 -7.28 -15.30 -24.42
N GLY A 394 -6.56 -16.42 -24.46
CA GLY A 394 -5.82 -16.89 -25.64
C GLY A 394 -5.02 -18.16 -25.34
N GLN A 395 -5.20 -19.19 -26.17
CA GLN A 395 -4.45 -20.45 -26.14
C GLN A 395 -2.94 -20.17 -26.20
N GLY A 396 -2.15 -20.92 -25.42
CA GLY A 396 -0.75 -20.68 -25.03
C GLY A 396 0.32 -20.40 -26.10
N GLN A 397 -0.02 -20.17 -27.38
CA GLN A 397 0.90 -19.63 -28.40
C GLN A 397 0.96 -18.10 -28.43
N GLY A 398 -0.06 -17.42 -27.89
CA GLY A 398 -0.08 -15.95 -27.83
C GLY A 398 0.89 -15.36 -26.83
N LEU A 399 1.31 -16.10 -25.79
CA LEU A 399 2.23 -15.60 -24.77
C LEU A 399 3.66 -15.49 -25.29
N GLU A 400 4.14 -16.50 -26.02
CA GLU A 400 5.45 -16.45 -26.66
C GLU A 400 5.49 -15.36 -27.73
N GLN A 401 4.46 -15.27 -28.58
CA GLN A 401 4.36 -14.20 -29.59
C GLN A 401 4.23 -12.82 -28.96
N ARG A 402 3.46 -12.67 -27.87
CA ARG A 402 3.31 -11.39 -27.17
C ARG A 402 4.53 -11.04 -26.33
N HIS A 403 5.22 -12.00 -25.73
CA HIS A 403 6.49 -11.77 -25.05
C HIS A 403 7.57 -11.40 -26.06
N ALA A 404 7.62 -12.08 -27.22
CA ALA A 404 8.48 -11.72 -28.33
C ALA A 404 8.13 -10.33 -28.88
N GLN A 405 6.84 -9.99 -29.02
CA GLN A 405 6.39 -8.69 -29.51
C GLN A 405 6.65 -7.56 -28.51
N LEU A 406 6.37 -7.75 -27.22
CA LEU A 406 6.67 -6.77 -26.16
C LEU A 406 8.18 -6.64 -25.91
N PHE A 407 8.95 -7.72 -26.15
CA PHE A 407 10.40 -7.67 -26.12
C PHE A 407 10.93 -6.92 -27.34
N ALA A 408 10.43 -7.19 -28.54
CA ALA A 408 10.80 -6.47 -29.77
C ALA A 408 10.43 -4.98 -29.70
N GLU A 409 9.24 -4.65 -29.19
CA GLU A 409 8.80 -3.28 -28.95
C GLU A 409 9.70 -2.58 -27.92
N GLY A 410 10.02 -3.27 -26.81
CA GLY A 410 10.95 -2.73 -25.81
C GLY A 410 12.38 -2.58 -26.32
N LEU A 411 12.86 -3.49 -27.15
CA LEU A 411 14.17 -3.44 -27.79
C LEU A 411 14.25 -2.29 -28.80
N GLU A 412 13.18 -2.03 -29.54
CA GLU A 412 13.12 -0.90 -30.47
C GLU A 412 13.09 0.44 -29.74
N GLN A 413 12.32 0.55 -28.65
CA GLN A 413 12.35 1.73 -27.79
C GLN A 413 13.73 1.91 -27.13
N ALA A 414 14.41 0.82 -26.77
CA ALA A 414 15.78 0.86 -26.28
C ALA A 414 16.75 1.38 -27.35
N ARG A 415 16.64 0.93 -28.61
CA ARG A 415 17.43 1.43 -29.75
C ARG A 415 17.25 2.91 -29.98
N LEU A 416 16.00 3.38 -30.08
CA LEU A 416 15.68 4.80 -30.25
C LEU A 416 16.24 5.65 -29.10
N HIS A 417 16.23 5.11 -27.88
CA HIS A 417 16.82 5.78 -26.73
C HIS A 417 18.34 5.83 -26.78
N VAL A 418 19.01 4.74 -27.19
CA VAL A 418 20.47 4.73 -27.40
C VAL A 418 20.87 5.67 -28.53
N GLU A 419 20.10 5.74 -29.62
CA GLU A 419 20.38 6.69 -30.71
C GLU A 419 20.31 8.14 -30.23
N ARG A 420 19.36 8.46 -29.34
CA ARG A 420 19.17 9.82 -28.83
C ARG A 420 20.12 10.21 -27.68
N PHE A 421 20.44 9.29 -26.78
CA PHE A 421 21.17 9.58 -25.53
C PHE A 421 22.48 8.81 -25.37
N GLY A 422 22.73 7.79 -26.20
CA GLY A 422 23.95 7.00 -26.22
C GLY A 422 24.11 5.99 -25.08
N HIS A 423 23.07 5.72 -24.29
CA HIS A 423 23.12 4.81 -23.14
C HIS A 423 21.75 4.29 -22.70
N LEU A 424 21.68 3.19 -21.95
CA LEU A 424 20.46 2.61 -21.38
C LEU A 424 20.26 2.86 -19.87
N ALA A 425 20.97 3.84 -19.31
CA ALA A 425 20.83 4.26 -17.90
C ALA A 425 19.56 5.12 -17.66
N VAL A 426 18.38 4.57 -17.94
CA VAL A 426 17.08 5.25 -17.72
C VAL A 426 16.65 5.16 -16.26
N ALA A 427 16.12 6.26 -15.69
CA ALA A 427 15.56 6.25 -14.35
C ALA A 427 14.22 5.50 -14.30
N HIS A 428 13.95 4.80 -13.20
CA HIS A 428 12.63 4.24 -12.93
C HIS A 428 11.60 5.38 -12.91
N THR A 429 10.51 5.28 -13.68
CA THR A 429 9.44 6.26 -13.59
C THR A 429 8.47 5.85 -12.49
N ASP A 430 8.25 6.72 -11.50
CA ASP A 430 7.30 6.49 -10.40
C ASP A 430 5.86 6.77 -10.86
N GLY A 431 5.42 6.09 -11.92
CA GLY A 431 4.05 6.11 -12.42
C GLY A 431 3.61 7.40 -13.11
N ARG A 432 4.54 8.18 -13.70
CA ARG A 432 4.25 9.42 -14.45
C ARG A 432 4.45 9.30 -15.96
N VAL A 433 4.04 8.19 -16.57
CA VAL A 433 3.85 8.12 -18.02
C VAL A 433 2.34 8.04 -18.25
N GLN A 434 1.72 9.18 -18.61
CA GLN A 434 0.30 9.22 -18.94
C GLN A 434 0.03 8.72 -20.38
N GLU A 435 1.00 8.83 -21.29
CA GLU A 435 0.98 8.24 -22.65
C GLU A 435 2.42 7.88 -23.09
N GLY A 436 2.67 6.64 -23.56
CA GLY A 436 3.97 6.17 -24.07
C GLY A 436 4.53 4.88 -23.43
N PHE A 437 5.50 4.21 -24.09
CA PHE A 437 6.18 3.00 -23.59
C PHE A 437 7.19 3.35 -22.47
N ASP A 438 7.03 2.76 -21.29
CA ASP A 438 7.89 3.00 -20.13
C ASP A 438 9.18 2.16 -20.18
N LEU A 439 10.15 2.65 -20.94
CA LEU A 439 11.46 2.02 -21.10
C LEU A 439 12.21 1.86 -19.76
N GLY A 440 12.05 2.81 -18.83
CA GLY A 440 12.72 2.78 -17.53
C GLY A 440 12.25 1.60 -16.66
N ARG A 441 10.93 1.38 -16.59
CA ARG A 441 10.36 0.23 -15.89
C ARG A 441 10.64 -1.08 -16.61
N TRP A 442 10.62 -1.09 -17.95
CA TRP A 442 10.96 -2.26 -18.75
C TRP A 442 12.39 -2.74 -18.49
N LEU A 443 13.38 -1.85 -18.56
CA LEU A 443 14.79 -2.17 -18.29
C LEU A 443 15.01 -2.62 -16.83
N ALA A 444 14.34 -1.98 -15.85
CA ALA A 444 14.44 -2.35 -14.44
C ALA A 444 13.95 -3.79 -14.20
N ASN A 445 12.81 -4.17 -14.79
CA ASN A 445 12.29 -5.53 -14.70
C ASN A 445 13.22 -6.55 -15.38
N ARG A 446 13.85 -6.19 -16.50
CA ARG A 446 14.78 -7.09 -17.21
C ARG A 446 16.07 -7.33 -16.42
N ARG A 447 16.61 -6.29 -15.76
CA ARG A 447 17.75 -6.41 -14.83
C ARG A 447 17.41 -7.23 -13.59
N ALA A 448 16.20 -7.10 -13.05
CA ALA A 448 15.76 -7.87 -11.88
C ALA A 448 15.54 -9.35 -12.20
N HIS A 449 15.21 -9.67 -13.46
CA HIS A 449 14.92 -11.02 -13.92
C HIS A 449 15.89 -11.50 -15.01
N THR A 450 17.19 -11.20 -14.89
CA THR A 450 18.21 -11.61 -15.88
C THR A 450 18.24 -13.13 -16.09
N ALA A 451 17.96 -13.93 -15.06
CA ALA A 451 17.88 -15.39 -15.16
C ALA A 451 16.72 -15.92 -16.03
N SER A 452 15.75 -15.06 -16.40
CA SER A 452 14.61 -15.40 -17.25
C SER A 452 14.81 -15.04 -18.73
N LEU A 453 15.92 -14.37 -19.07
CA LEU A 453 16.23 -13.97 -20.44
C LEU A 453 16.93 -15.09 -21.20
N THR A 454 16.62 -15.23 -22.49
CA THR A 454 17.41 -16.11 -23.36
C THR A 454 18.80 -15.52 -23.60
N MET A 455 19.75 -16.38 -23.98
CA MET A 455 21.10 -15.95 -24.33
C MET A 455 21.10 -14.92 -25.47
N GLU A 456 20.24 -15.12 -26.47
CA GLU A 456 20.06 -14.20 -27.61
C GLU A 456 19.53 -12.83 -27.18
N GLN A 457 18.52 -12.78 -26.31
CA GLN A 457 17.96 -11.53 -25.79
C GLN A 457 18.97 -10.74 -24.94
N THR A 458 19.80 -11.47 -24.19
CA THR A 458 20.88 -10.87 -23.39
C THR A 458 21.95 -10.24 -24.28
N GLU A 459 22.33 -10.92 -25.37
CA GLU A 459 23.29 -10.41 -26.34
C GLU A 459 22.74 -9.18 -27.08
N GLN A 460 21.47 -9.19 -27.49
CA GLN A 460 20.83 -8.05 -28.14
C GLN A 460 20.86 -6.77 -27.28
N LEU A 461 20.67 -6.88 -25.96
CA LEU A 461 20.79 -5.75 -25.04
C LEU A 461 22.26 -5.34 -24.82
N ARG A 462 23.19 -6.30 -24.76
CA ARG A 462 24.63 -6.05 -24.62
C ARG A 462 25.22 -5.33 -25.82
N CYS A 463 24.74 -5.61 -27.02
CA CYS A 463 25.11 -4.89 -28.24
C CYS A 463 24.68 -3.41 -28.22
N LEU A 464 23.59 -3.08 -27.53
CA LEU A 464 23.10 -1.70 -27.43
C LEU A 464 23.86 -0.89 -26.38
N ASP A 465 24.17 -1.50 -25.23
CA ASP A 465 24.95 -0.88 -24.16
C ASP A 465 25.72 -1.96 -23.40
N ALA A 466 27.06 -1.89 -23.45
CA ALA A 466 27.93 -2.83 -22.74
C ALA A 466 27.69 -2.83 -21.22
N TRP A 467 27.23 -1.70 -20.68
CA TRP A 467 26.89 -1.51 -19.27
C TRP A 467 25.38 -1.42 -19.05
N TRP A 468 24.57 -2.15 -19.83
CA TRP A 468 23.12 -2.18 -19.64
C TRP A 468 22.72 -2.79 -18.28
N ASN A 469 23.48 -3.75 -17.75
CA ASN A 469 23.30 -4.37 -16.42
C ASN A 469 24.62 -4.36 -15.62
N PRO A 470 25.03 -3.22 -15.06
CA PRO A 470 26.32 -3.09 -14.39
C PRO A 470 26.30 -3.69 -12.98
N PRO A 471 27.46 -4.07 -12.41
CA PRO A 471 27.56 -4.55 -11.03
C PRO A 471 27.44 -3.42 -9.98
N TRP A 472 27.34 -2.16 -10.41
CA TRP A 472 27.17 -0.99 -9.54
C TRP A 472 25.76 -0.35 -9.67
N PRO A 473 25.35 0.51 -8.73
CA PRO A 473 24.04 1.16 -8.79
C PRO A 473 23.85 2.04 -10.05
N LEU A 474 22.70 1.92 -10.72
CA LEU A 474 22.39 2.73 -11.91
C LEU A 474 22.38 4.24 -11.65
N ASP A 475 22.13 4.65 -10.42
CA ASP A 475 22.18 6.05 -9.99
C ASP A 475 23.58 6.64 -10.18
N TRP A 476 24.61 5.81 -9.97
CA TRP A 476 26.00 6.16 -10.24
C TRP A 476 26.24 6.35 -11.74
N GLN A 477 25.77 5.42 -12.58
CA GLN A 477 25.93 5.50 -14.04
C GLN A 477 25.22 6.73 -14.62
N ARG A 478 24.03 7.08 -14.10
CA ARG A 478 23.32 8.32 -14.48
C ARG A 478 24.04 9.59 -14.04
N ALA A 479 24.73 9.57 -12.91
CA ALA A 479 25.56 10.69 -12.48
C ALA A 479 26.80 10.83 -13.37
N TRP A 480 27.39 9.71 -13.79
CA TRP A 480 28.49 9.67 -14.74
C TRP A 480 28.12 10.24 -16.11
N HIS A 481 27.01 9.83 -16.72
CA HIS A 481 26.57 10.40 -18.02
C HIS A 481 26.32 11.91 -17.93
N ARG A 482 25.75 12.40 -16.81
CA ARG A 482 25.60 13.84 -16.56
C ARG A 482 26.96 14.54 -16.44
N ALA A 483 27.94 13.90 -15.82
CA ALA A 483 29.30 14.42 -15.75
C ALA A 483 29.98 14.43 -17.12
N ARG A 484 29.75 13.42 -17.96
CA ARG A 484 30.29 13.33 -19.33
C ARG A 484 29.79 14.46 -20.23
N ILE A 485 28.51 14.82 -20.15
CA ILE A 485 27.96 15.97 -20.88
C ILE A 485 28.67 17.26 -20.45
N HIS A 486 28.85 17.46 -19.15
CA HIS A 486 29.57 18.63 -18.63
C HIS A 486 31.03 18.68 -19.12
N VAL A 487 31.72 17.55 -19.12
CA VAL A 487 33.11 17.44 -19.63
C VAL A 487 33.19 17.73 -21.13
N HIS A 488 32.21 17.27 -21.91
CA HIS A 488 32.15 17.56 -23.33
C HIS A 488 31.96 19.06 -23.61
N GLU A 489 31.22 19.78 -22.77
CA GLU A 489 30.97 21.23 -22.93
C GLU A 489 32.08 22.12 -22.37
N GLN A 490 32.75 21.71 -21.29
CA GLN A 490 33.63 22.56 -20.48
C GLN A 490 35.10 22.06 -20.40
N GLY A 491 35.38 20.89 -20.99
CA GLY A 491 36.70 20.24 -20.93
C GLY A 491 36.83 19.19 -19.81
N PRO A 492 37.93 18.41 -19.81
CA PRO A 492 38.15 17.33 -18.85
C PRO A 492 38.22 17.84 -17.41
N VAL A 493 37.81 16.99 -16.46
CA VAL A 493 37.90 17.31 -15.04
C VAL A 493 39.35 17.16 -14.57
N HIS A 494 39.87 18.20 -13.93
CA HIS A 494 41.17 18.19 -13.27
C HIS A 494 41.01 18.06 -11.75
N GLY A 495 41.71 17.10 -11.14
CA GLY A 495 41.69 16.88 -9.69
C GLY A 495 42.52 17.91 -8.93
N GLY A 496 43.50 18.53 -9.60
CA GLY A 496 44.53 19.41 -9.00
C GLY A 496 44.01 20.68 -8.30
N ASP A 497 42.90 21.27 -8.74
CA ASP A 497 42.39 22.54 -8.20
C ASP A 497 41.27 22.33 -7.16
N ASN A 498 41.27 21.19 -6.44
CA ASN A 498 40.21 20.81 -5.49
C ASN A 498 38.81 20.79 -6.11
N LEU A 499 38.73 20.53 -7.42
CA LEU A 499 37.49 20.54 -8.19
C LEU A 499 36.76 21.89 -8.07
N MET A 500 37.51 23.00 -8.00
CA MET A 500 36.97 24.37 -8.02
C MET A 500 36.44 24.72 -9.41
N GLY A 501 35.39 25.53 -9.47
CA GLY A 501 34.72 25.90 -10.73
C GLY A 501 33.68 24.90 -11.24
N LEU A 502 33.64 23.67 -10.71
CA LEU A 502 32.61 22.69 -11.05
C LEU A 502 31.27 22.96 -10.34
N PRO A 503 30.12 22.58 -10.93
CA PRO A 503 28.84 22.60 -10.25
C PRO A 503 28.86 21.85 -8.92
N CYS A 504 28.21 22.38 -7.88
CA CYS A 504 28.22 21.82 -6.53
C CYS A 504 27.82 20.34 -6.45
N TRP A 505 26.92 19.89 -7.34
CA TRP A 505 26.51 18.48 -7.40
C TRP A 505 27.65 17.58 -7.91
N LEU A 506 28.36 18.00 -8.96
CA LEU A 506 29.44 17.27 -9.60
C LEU A 506 30.66 17.23 -8.67
N GLN A 507 30.99 18.37 -8.06
CA GLN A 507 32.05 18.45 -7.08
C GLN A 507 31.84 17.47 -5.91
N ARG A 508 30.63 17.40 -5.37
CA ARG A 508 30.29 16.49 -4.26
C ARG A 508 30.32 15.03 -4.69
N TRP A 509 29.79 14.71 -5.89
CA TRP A 509 29.79 13.36 -6.43
C TRP A 509 31.22 12.85 -6.70
N LEU A 510 32.05 13.67 -7.34
CA LEU A 510 33.45 13.35 -7.63
C LEU A 510 34.30 13.21 -6.37
N ARG A 511 34.13 14.08 -5.37
CA ARG A 511 34.82 13.92 -4.07
C ARG A 511 34.51 12.58 -3.41
N HIS A 512 33.27 12.11 -3.54
CA HIS A 512 32.88 10.80 -3.01
C HIS A 512 33.60 9.68 -3.76
N GLN A 513 33.69 9.76 -5.10
CA GLN A 513 34.42 8.78 -5.93
C GLN A 513 35.91 8.76 -5.61
N ILE A 514 36.56 9.92 -5.60
CA ILE A 514 37.99 10.09 -5.28
C ILE A 514 38.34 9.54 -3.89
N THR A 515 37.44 9.70 -2.92
CA THR A 515 37.65 9.21 -1.56
C THR A 515 37.58 7.68 -1.46
N HIS A 516 36.83 7.03 -2.35
CA HIS A 516 36.66 5.56 -2.36
C HIS A 516 37.23 4.94 -3.64
N TYR A 517 38.18 5.62 -4.30
CA TYR A 517 38.61 5.27 -5.66
C TYR A 517 39.14 3.83 -5.75
N GLU A 518 39.93 3.40 -4.75
CA GLU A 518 40.48 2.04 -4.64
C GLU A 518 39.41 0.95 -4.42
N GLN A 519 38.20 1.33 -3.98
CA GLN A 519 37.08 0.41 -3.73
C GLN A 519 36.09 0.38 -4.90
N LEU A 520 36.29 1.22 -5.92
CA LEU A 520 35.45 1.23 -7.11
C LEU A 520 35.81 0.05 -8.02
N HIS A 521 34.79 -0.52 -8.66
CA HIS A 521 34.96 -1.59 -9.64
C HIS A 521 35.82 -1.09 -10.82
N ASP A 522 36.64 -1.96 -11.44
CA ASP A 522 37.56 -1.58 -12.52
C ASP A 522 36.86 -0.82 -13.66
N GLY A 523 35.68 -1.30 -14.08
CA GLY A 523 34.82 -0.59 -15.05
C GLY A 523 34.41 0.83 -14.62
N GLN A 524 34.21 1.11 -13.33
CA GLN A 524 33.95 2.46 -12.83
C GLN A 524 35.20 3.34 -12.89
N GLN A 525 36.38 2.78 -12.62
CA GLN A 525 37.65 3.50 -12.72
C GLN A 525 37.95 3.88 -14.18
N MET A 526 37.71 2.96 -15.13
CA MET A 526 37.80 3.23 -16.57
C MET A 526 36.87 4.37 -16.99
N LEU A 527 35.60 4.32 -16.59
CA LEU A 527 34.63 5.38 -16.88
C LEU A 527 35.04 6.73 -16.26
N LEU A 528 35.60 6.74 -15.05
CA LEU A 528 36.12 7.98 -14.44
C LEU A 528 37.35 8.54 -15.17
N ALA A 529 38.21 7.67 -15.69
CA ALA A 529 39.36 8.07 -16.52
C ALA A 529 38.90 8.78 -17.81
N GLU A 530 37.77 8.37 -18.40
CA GLU A 530 37.17 9.07 -19.56
C GLU A 530 36.72 10.50 -19.23
N LEU A 531 36.44 10.81 -17.95
CA LEU A 531 36.13 12.17 -17.50
C LEU A 531 37.38 13.02 -17.22
N GLY A 532 38.58 12.44 -17.36
CA GLY A 532 39.86 13.06 -17.00
C GLY A 532 40.37 12.71 -15.61
N LEU A 533 39.63 11.92 -14.81
CA LEU A 533 40.05 11.49 -13.46
C LEU A 533 40.82 10.18 -13.52
N THR A 534 42.07 10.26 -13.99
CA THR A 534 43.03 9.17 -13.94
C THR A 534 43.55 8.97 -12.51
N THR A 535 44.17 7.81 -12.24
CA THR A 535 44.83 7.51 -10.96
C THR A 535 45.78 8.64 -10.54
N SER A 536 46.56 9.19 -11.48
CA SER A 536 47.49 10.29 -11.22
C SER A 536 46.79 11.62 -10.85
N GLU A 537 45.60 11.89 -11.38
CA GLU A 537 44.79 13.06 -10.99
C GLU A 537 44.15 12.88 -9.61
N VAL A 538 43.77 11.64 -9.26
CA VAL A 538 43.29 11.27 -7.92
C VAL A 538 44.40 11.44 -6.89
N GLU A 539 45.61 10.98 -7.19
CA GLU A 539 46.80 11.17 -6.37
C GLU A 539 47.13 12.67 -6.19
N ARG A 540 47.09 13.45 -7.28
CA ARG A 540 47.27 14.91 -7.22
C ARG A 540 46.21 15.60 -6.37
N PHE A 541 44.96 15.15 -6.46
CA PHE A 541 43.88 15.63 -5.60
C PHE A 541 44.16 15.30 -4.13
N HIS A 542 44.64 14.10 -3.80
CA HIS A 542 44.98 13.73 -2.42
C HIS A 542 46.19 14.49 -1.89
N ALA A 543 47.13 14.85 -2.77
CA ALA A 543 48.26 15.72 -2.46
C ALA A 543 47.88 17.21 -2.28
N TRP A 544 46.65 17.62 -2.63
CA TRP A 544 46.19 19.01 -2.52
C TRP A 544 45.96 19.43 -1.06
N SER A 545 46.69 20.45 -0.62
CA SER A 545 46.89 20.88 0.77
C SER A 545 45.73 21.68 1.41
N GLY A 546 44.47 21.38 1.07
CA GLY A 546 43.31 22.11 1.59
C GLY A 546 42.11 21.27 2.07
N ARG A 547 42.31 20.03 2.51
CA ARG A 547 41.31 19.31 3.34
C ARG A 547 41.57 19.57 4.84
N ARG A 548 40.56 20.12 5.52
CA ARG A 548 40.36 20.19 6.99
C ARG A 548 41.63 20.15 7.84
N ARG A 549 42.19 21.31 8.13
CA ARG A 549 43.06 21.48 9.29
C ARG A 549 42.31 21.09 10.59
N PRO A 550 42.88 20.26 11.49
CA PRO A 550 42.27 19.85 12.76
C PRO A 550 41.78 21.03 13.61
N THR A 551 40.90 20.78 14.60
CA THR A 551 40.32 21.85 15.46
C THR A 551 41.38 22.67 16.21
N ALA A 552 42.56 22.08 16.45
CA ALA A 552 43.72 22.76 17.03
C ALA A 552 44.18 23.96 16.19
N ASP A 553 44.15 23.83 14.86
CA ASP A 553 44.60 24.87 13.93
C ASP A 553 43.61 26.04 13.85
N GLY A 554 42.31 25.76 14.01
CA GLY A 554 41.28 26.81 14.02
C GLY A 554 41.40 27.74 15.23
N LEU A 555 41.78 27.20 16.40
CA LEU A 555 42.05 28.02 17.59
C LEU A 555 43.35 28.82 17.44
N THR A 556 44.38 28.24 16.81
CA THR A 556 45.64 28.95 16.51
C THR A 556 45.41 30.13 15.55
N VAL A 557 44.66 29.93 14.47
CA VAL A 557 44.30 31.00 13.53
C VAL A 557 43.41 32.06 14.20
N ALA A 558 42.45 31.65 15.03
CA ALA A 558 41.64 32.60 15.81
C ALA A 558 42.50 33.42 16.79
N ARG A 559 43.48 32.80 17.46
CA ARG A 559 44.42 33.49 18.36
C ARG A 559 45.28 34.49 17.60
N ALA A 560 45.85 34.10 16.46
CA ALA A 560 46.65 35.00 15.62
C ALA A 560 45.81 36.18 15.14
N TYR A 561 44.57 35.93 14.70
CA TYR A 561 43.65 36.99 14.29
C TYR A 561 43.28 37.94 15.45
N ALA A 562 42.96 37.40 16.63
CA ALA A 562 42.66 38.21 17.81
C ALA A 562 43.87 39.02 18.27
N ALA A 563 45.09 38.47 18.19
CA ALA A 563 46.31 39.21 18.50
C ALA A 563 46.54 40.39 17.54
N ARG A 564 46.17 40.23 16.26
CA ARG A 564 46.39 41.23 15.21
C ARG A 564 45.31 42.31 15.15
N HIS A 565 44.07 42.00 15.55
CA HIS A 565 42.92 42.92 15.42
C HIS A 565 42.20 43.23 16.73
N GLY A 566 42.57 42.57 17.83
CA GLY A 566 42.02 42.76 19.18
C GLY A 566 40.66 42.08 19.43
N HIS A 567 40.04 41.45 18.42
CA HIS A 567 38.71 40.84 18.56
C HIS A 567 38.45 39.68 17.59
N LEU A 568 37.39 38.90 17.84
CA LEU A 568 36.93 37.80 16.98
C LEU A 568 35.64 38.12 16.18
N ALA A 569 35.27 39.40 16.10
CA ALA A 569 34.14 39.88 15.31
C ALA A 569 34.45 39.87 13.80
N VAL A 570 34.50 38.69 13.18
CA VAL A 570 34.80 38.52 11.75
C VAL A 570 33.55 38.45 10.88
N SER A 571 33.67 38.87 9.61
CA SER A 571 32.66 38.60 8.59
C SER A 571 32.64 37.12 8.22
N GLN A 572 31.47 36.58 7.84
CA GLN A 572 31.33 35.16 7.51
C GLN A 572 32.23 34.65 6.36
N PRO A 573 32.48 35.39 5.27
CA PRO A 573 33.33 34.92 4.18
C PRO A 573 34.84 35.09 4.44
N LEU A 574 35.27 35.58 5.61
CA LEU A 574 36.68 35.83 5.87
C LEU A 574 37.51 34.53 5.87
N VAL A 575 38.58 34.53 5.07
CA VAL A 575 39.62 33.50 5.00
C VAL A 575 40.95 34.12 5.43
N VAL A 576 41.67 33.45 6.33
CA VAL A 576 42.99 33.86 6.85
C VAL A 576 43.94 32.69 6.62
N ASP A 577 45.04 32.92 5.90
CA ASP A 577 46.06 31.91 5.59
C ASP A 577 45.48 30.59 5.05
N GLY A 578 44.50 30.70 4.14
CA GLY A 578 43.79 29.57 3.54
C GLY A 578 42.74 28.90 4.45
N PHE A 579 42.57 29.37 5.69
CA PHE A 579 41.57 28.87 6.64
C PHE A 579 40.33 29.76 6.67
N ALA A 580 39.14 29.18 6.43
CA ALA A 580 37.86 29.89 6.43
C ALA A 580 37.37 30.26 7.86
N LEU A 581 38.08 31.18 8.50
CA LEU A 581 37.89 31.58 9.90
C LEU A 581 36.47 32.08 10.18
N GLY A 582 35.89 32.88 9.27
CA GLY A 582 34.54 33.45 9.42
C GLY A 582 33.45 32.39 9.52
N THR A 583 33.52 31.39 8.63
CA THR A 583 32.56 30.28 8.61
C THR A 583 32.78 29.35 9.80
N TRP A 584 34.03 29.12 10.20
CA TRP A 584 34.36 28.30 11.35
C TRP A 584 33.84 28.90 12.66
N LEU A 585 34.09 30.19 12.92
CA LEU A 585 33.61 30.87 14.14
C LEU A 585 32.08 30.89 14.20
N ASN A 586 31.38 31.10 13.08
CA ASN A 586 29.92 31.06 13.05
C ASN A 586 29.37 29.68 13.46
N ARG A 587 29.97 28.59 12.98
CA ARG A 587 29.60 27.23 13.39
C ARG A 587 29.83 26.99 14.88
N GLN A 588 30.92 27.50 15.45
CA GLN A 588 31.17 27.37 16.89
C GLN A 588 30.15 28.17 17.72
N ARG A 589 29.78 29.38 17.30
CA ARG A 589 28.71 30.18 17.93
C ARG A 589 27.38 29.44 17.92
N GLN A 590 26.96 28.93 16.75
CA GLN A 590 25.73 28.15 16.60
C GLN A 590 25.72 26.91 17.49
N ARG A 591 26.84 26.17 17.53
CA ARG A 591 26.99 24.98 18.37
C ARG A 591 26.91 25.30 19.86
N GLN A 592 27.51 26.41 20.31
CA GLN A 592 27.42 26.80 21.71
C GLN A 592 26.00 27.26 22.08
N ARG A 593 25.33 28.00 21.20
CA ARG A 593 23.93 28.42 21.41
C ARG A 593 22.98 27.21 21.45
N SER A 594 23.16 26.24 20.56
CA SER A 594 22.31 25.03 20.55
C SER A 594 22.51 24.15 21.78
N LEU A 595 23.72 24.11 22.34
CA LEU A 595 24.03 23.34 23.54
C LEU A 595 23.59 24.04 24.83
N GLY A 596 23.26 25.34 24.80
CA GLY A 596 22.85 26.11 25.97
C GLY A 596 23.92 26.25 27.07
N ARG A 597 25.15 25.79 26.83
CA ARG A 597 26.28 25.84 27.77
C ARG A 597 27.61 26.05 27.03
N PRO A 598 28.62 26.69 27.65
CA PRO A 598 29.94 26.84 27.06
C PRO A 598 30.57 25.51 26.70
N THR A 599 31.16 25.43 25.50
CA THR A 599 31.95 24.26 25.09
C THR A 599 33.39 24.39 25.59
N ARG A 600 34.16 23.29 25.68
CA ARG A 600 35.59 23.36 26.02
C ARG A 600 36.35 24.33 25.10
N LEU A 601 36.10 24.27 23.79
CA LEU A 601 36.64 25.22 22.83
C LEU A 601 36.08 26.64 23.04
N GLY A 602 34.81 26.75 23.41
CA GLY A 602 34.16 28.00 23.75
C GLY A 602 34.83 28.74 24.90
N HIS A 603 35.30 28.03 25.94
CA HIS A 603 36.10 28.65 27.01
C HIS A 603 37.41 29.25 26.48
N HIS A 604 38.09 28.55 25.57
CA HIS A 604 39.33 29.07 24.96
C HIS A 604 39.08 30.29 24.08
N LEU A 605 37.96 30.32 23.34
CA LEU A 605 37.57 31.48 22.54
C LEU A 605 37.11 32.65 23.40
N THR A 606 36.43 32.39 24.53
CA THR A 606 36.06 33.43 25.51
C THR A 606 37.28 34.06 26.16
N ALA A 607 38.36 33.31 26.34
CA ALA A 607 39.63 33.87 26.83
C ALA A 607 40.32 34.80 25.80
N LEU A 608 40.02 34.65 24.50
CA LEU A 608 40.57 35.49 23.44
C LEU A 608 39.71 36.75 23.18
N ASP A 609 38.40 36.60 23.22
CA ASP A 609 37.43 37.70 23.07
C ASP A 609 36.20 37.36 23.91
N ALA A 610 35.96 38.13 24.97
CA ALA A 610 34.82 37.93 25.86
C ALA A 610 33.48 37.98 25.10
N TRP A 611 33.45 38.72 23.98
CA TRP A 611 32.30 38.91 23.10
C TRP A 611 32.37 38.07 21.83
N TRP A 612 33.14 36.97 21.78
CA TRP A 612 33.22 36.15 20.57
C TRP A 612 31.87 35.52 20.16
N ASN A 613 30.96 35.27 21.11
CA ASN A 613 29.59 34.76 20.88
C ASN A 613 28.56 35.67 21.55
N PRO A 614 28.29 36.87 20.99
CA PRO A 614 27.40 37.84 21.61
C PRO A 614 25.93 37.46 21.39
N PRO A 615 25.00 38.00 22.20
CA PRO A 615 23.56 37.84 21.99
C PRO A 615 23.00 38.76 20.87
N TRP A 616 23.81 39.67 20.34
CA TRP A 616 23.48 40.56 19.22
C TRP A 616 24.19 40.16 17.91
N PRO A 617 23.85 40.77 16.76
CA PRO A 617 24.52 40.49 15.49
C PRO A 617 26.03 40.85 15.50
N VAL A 618 26.88 39.99 14.95
CA VAL A 618 28.34 40.22 14.88
C VAL A 618 28.68 41.47 14.05
N ALA A 619 27.86 41.82 13.06
CA ALA A 619 28.01 43.06 12.30
C ALA A 619 27.88 44.31 13.20
N TRP A 620 26.99 44.29 14.20
CA TRP A 620 26.86 45.36 15.18
C TRP A 620 28.12 45.48 16.04
N GLN A 621 28.66 44.34 16.50
CA GLN A 621 29.91 44.29 17.27
C GLN A 621 31.13 44.79 16.46
N ARG A 622 31.19 44.49 15.16
CA ARG A 622 32.23 45.01 14.26
C ARG A 622 32.21 46.53 14.18
N MET A 623 31.01 47.10 14.08
CA MET A 623 30.85 48.54 14.02
C MET A 623 31.22 49.19 15.36
N TRP A 624 30.88 48.56 16.49
CA TRP A 624 31.31 49.00 17.80
C TRP A 624 32.84 49.05 17.94
N TRP A 625 33.55 47.99 17.51
CA TRP A 625 35.03 47.97 17.53
C TRP A 625 35.62 49.03 16.61
N ALA A 626 35.03 49.27 15.45
CA ALA A 626 35.50 50.31 14.53
C ALA A 626 35.35 51.71 15.15
N CYS A 627 34.20 51.99 15.78
CA CYS A 627 33.97 53.24 16.50
C CYS A 627 34.97 53.41 17.64
N ARG A 628 35.20 52.35 18.43
CA ARG A 628 36.16 52.39 19.53
C ARG A 628 37.56 52.78 19.03
N TYR A 629 38.08 52.10 18.01
CA TYR A 629 39.43 52.36 17.51
C TYR A 629 39.58 53.70 16.81
N HIS A 630 38.53 54.22 16.16
CA HIS A 630 38.56 55.60 15.63
C HIS A 630 38.57 56.65 16.74
N LEU A 631 37.88 56.42 17.87
CA LEU A 631 37.84 57.35 19.00
C LEU A 631 39.10 57.29 19.89
N THR A 632 39.63 56.09 20.15
CA THR A 632 40.79 55.92 21.05
C THR A 632 42.14 55.94 20.33
N GLY A 633 42.12 55.97 18.99
CA GLY A 633 43.26 55.55 18.18
C GLY A 633 43.40 54.03 18.15
N LEU A 634 43.91 53.51 17.02
CA LEU A 634 44.28 52.10 16.90
C LEU A 634 45.63 51.90 17.62
N PRO A 635 45.72 50.99 18.60
CA PRO A 635 47.00 50.68 19.25
C PRO A 635 48.05 50.21 18.25
N ASP A 636 49.32 50.59 18.43
CA ASP A 636 50.43 50.28 17.50
C ASP A 636 50.67 48.77 17.27
N SER A 637 50.16 47.92 18.15
CA SER A 637 50.24 46.46 18.04
C SER A 637 49.12 45.83 17.20
N LEU A 638 48.11 46.61 16.80
CA LEU A 638 46.92 46.15 16.08
C LEU A 638 46.87 46.71 14.66
N GLU A 639 46.24 45.97 13.78
CA GLU A 639 45.98 46.32 12.39
C GLU A 639 44.47 46.44 12.14
N TRP A 640 44.07 47.30 11.20
CA TRP A 640 42.68 47.33 10.72
C TRP A 640 42.33 46.05 9.97
N TRP A 641 41.14 45.48 10.20
CA TRP A 641 40.67 44.31 9.46
C TRP A 641 40.14 44.69 8.06
N ALA A 642 40.14 43.73 7.14
CA ALA A 642 39.61 43.93 5.79
C ALA A 642 38.12 44.35 5.80
N ALA A 643 37.79 45.44 5.10
CA ALA A 643 36.48 46.10 5.12
C ALA A 643 36.07 46.62 6.52
N ALA A 644 37.01 47.19 7.26
CA ALA A 644 36.70 48.03 8.42
C ALA A 644 35.93 49.29 7.98
N PRO A 645 34.84 49.65 8.68
CA PRO A 645 34.15 50.92 8.45
C PRO A 645 35.09 52.11 8.61
N ASN A 646 35.00 53.09 7.71
CA ASN A 646 35.69 54.36 7.86
C ASN A 646 35.11 55.16 9.03
N ASP A 647 35.83 56.19 9.46
CA ASP A 647 35.46 57.03 10.60
C ASP A 647 34.06 57.67 10.42
N GLN A 648 33.75 58.16 9.21
CA GLN A 648 32.43 58.75 8.92
C GLN A 648 31.27 57.77 9.13
N HIS A 649 31.41 56.53 8.66
CA HIS A 649 30.40 55.48 8.87
C HIS A 649 30.32 55.05 10.34
N ALA A 650 31.44 54.97 11.04
CA ALA A 650 31.49 54.66 12.46
C ALA A 650 30.79 55.75 13.31
N ALA A 651 31.11 57.03 13.06
CA ALA A 651 30.48 58.16 13.74
C ALA A 651 28.98 58.27 13.44
N ALA A 652 28.56 58.00 12.19
CA ALA A 652 27.14 57.96 11.82
C ALA A 652 26.40 56.85 12.58
N TRP A 653 27.00 55.66 12.66
CA TRP A 653 26.43 54.56 13.42
C TRP A 653 26.33 54.88 14.91
N LEU A 654 27.35 55.49 15.53
CA LEU A 654 27.32 55.84 16.95
C LEU A 654 26.18 56.84 17.27
N ARG A 655 25.95 57.83 16.39
CA ARG A 655 24.80 58.74 16.51
C ARG A 655 23.47 57.99 16.43
N GLU A 656 23.33 57.07 15.48
CA GLU A 656 22.12 56.25 15.32
C GLU A 656 21.87 55.37 16.55
N GLN A 657 22.92 54.70 17.08
CA GLN A 657 22.78 53.88 18.28
C GLN A 657 22.45 54.70 19.52
N SER A 658 22.99 55.92 19.65
CA SER A 658 22.69 56.83 20.76
C SER A 658 21.23 57.29 20.74
N ALA A 659 20.71 57.65 19.55
CA ALA A 659 19.30 58.02 19.39
C ALA A 659 18.35 56.83 19.68
N ARG A 660 18.78 55.61 19.37
CA ARG A 660 18.03 54.37 19.60
C ARG A 660 18.36 53.69 20.92
N ARG A 661 19.06 54.37 21.84
CA ARG A 661 19.49 53.81 23.14
C ARG A 661 18.37 53.06 23.89
N PRO A 662 17.11 53.56 23.96
CA PRO A 662 16.03 52.83 24.65
C PRO A 662 15.66 51.47 24.04
N LEU A 663 15.97 51.25 22.76
CA LEU A 663 15.67 50.02 22.01
C LEU A 663 16.81 48.99 22.07
N LEU A 664 17.97 49.36 22.62
CA LEU A 664 19.13 48.48 22.73
C LEU A 664 18.97 47.54 23.92
N GLN A 665 19.52 46.34 23.82
CA GLN A 665 19.60 45.43 24.96
C GLN A 665 20.42 46.07 26.10
N PRO A 666 20.15 45.78 27.39
CA PRO A 666 20.82 46.44 28.52
C PRO A 666 22.36 46.44 28.41
N ARG A 667 22.93 45.35 27.88
CA ARG A 667 24.37 45.22 27.69
C ARG A 667 24.92 45.99 26.48
N GLN A 668 24.12 46.16 25.43
CA GLN A 668 24.47 47.05 24.31
C GLN A 668 24.41 48.52 24.73
N GLN A 669 23.47 48.89 25.62
CA GLN A 669 23.42 50.23 26.19
C GLN A 669 24.71 50.56 26.93
N SER A 670 25.19 49.67 27.81
CA SER A 670 26.46 49.86 28.52
C SER A 670 27.66 50.02 27.58
N LEU A 671 27.72 49.24 26.50
CA LEU A 671 28.79 49.33 25.49
C LEU A 671 28.73 50.63 24.67
N VAL A 672 27.54 51.16 24.39
CA VAL A 672 27.38 52.45 23.71
C VAL A 672 27.70 53.60 24.67
N ASP A 673 27.29 53.51 25.93
CA ASP A 673 27.64 54.50 26.97
C ASP A 673 29.15 54.57 27.17
N GLU A 674 29.84 53.42 27.13
CA GLU A 674 31.30 53.36 27.14
C GLU A 674 31.88 54.17 25.97
N LEU A 675 31.39 53.97 24.74
CA LEU A 675 31.86 54.76 23.58
C LEU A 675 31.59 56.26 23.72
N LEU A 676 30.45 56.65 24.31
CA LEU A 676 30.10 58.05 24.53
C LEU A 676 30.94 58.72 25.63
N SER A 677 31.49 57.93 26.54
CA SER A 677 32.37 58.41 27.62
C SER A 677 33.84 58.57 27.21
N LEU A 678 34.23 58.02 26.05
CA LEU A 678 35.59 58.14 25.53
C LEU A 678 35.83 59.54 24.93
N PRO A 679 37.04 60.10 25.08
CA PRO A 679 37.38 61.38 24.46
C PRO A 679 37.25 61.27 22.93
N ARG A 680 36.74 62.33 22.31
CA ARG A 680 36.57 62.43 20.85
C ARG A 680 37.81 62.95 20.16
#